data_AF-A0ABD3M7Q8-F1
#
_entry.id   AF-A0ABD3M7Q8-F1
#
_cell.length_a   1.000
_cell.length_b   1.000
_cell.length_c   1.000
_cell.angle_alpha   90.00
_cell.angle_beta   90.00
_cell.angle_gamma   90.00
#
_symmetry.space_group_name_H-M   'P 1'
#
loop_
_entity.id
_entity.type
_entity.pdbx_description
1 polymer ?
#
loop_
_entity_poly.entity_id
_entity_poly.type
_entity_poly.pdbx_seq_one_letter_code
_entity_poly.pdbx_strand_id
1 'polypeptide(L)'
;MTLAMNAPSFARQQQQRHHLPLSLLTLLLVVLLFLLPQSTNAILPTAAIDIHLPDTNAIITLLASQASFGGQVARYNQRQRLPTSSSSGSANNDAITNNGVGVIPSFPPQEDVYLCNEAEGMVDYSSSNGIDKSSLYSQSAILVPRGLCSFEHKALSAQRLGASAIIIYGSLSSRYALNYTNSTNTTADADAADADENNKEEDTAKNDAKTRDDYTIHDMIWPGDKYDYDCTFGRALIPSDEFSKLTFGMLPGGYDEVTNDGMLTGHGTENLCVKYDTNVASSSSSFGNKCESQRCLVTGRNVTTNNDDDNISGGGGSITKYEACCAWDLHIWLYSDSSIPKTMEDVTIPAVYVTMQEAAELLELIRGSSSSPGDPILLSIYERYRPEYNVSAVLIWAFGVFVAWISSYMSSSEIRRVSKAIEIQRELKVRMDTLDGNGGMARQTNNNVRRASLEVEEPSGGSADERTIYQSDNLSSASNAAIAAIAIQQSGGVSHQEESLELTAAHAAGFLVMASTSLLILFFFKIYNVVKIMYAFGCSGAFAQMIVHPGFIALCRKLRWDDPLKPLSWFSEAAVTRETLRGGMKGHCMSCLWSVFGPTSMVDLASVVLSYGVGAFWLWVAFTIPHPDTVVFYWVLQNIFGTCMCMLFLETIKLNAIKVGAILLIVAFFYDIFFVFITPLLTKHGESIMVNVATSGGPPKADPSWCEKYPFSADCKGGDPLPMLFAIPRIGDYQGGCSMLGLGDIVLPGLLLSFASRYDESKRLLGLISGGSGRGRNNACVDATSPPNKSSFLCCCCRYGYFGPVIVAYAIGLLMANTAVYIMEMGQPALLYLVPCCLGTMVYMGHKAGELRDMWDGPRVIRAADEVMYGPPQVESAVADHEQDERRAAEMT
;
A
#
# COMPACT_ATOMS: atom_id res chain seq x y z
N MET A 1 11.17 -64.24 28.37
CA MET A 1 9.74 -64.02 28.13
C MET A 1 9.37 -62.72 28.83
N THR A 2 8.89 -61.73 28.08
CA THR A 2 8.10 -60.55 28.52
C THR A 2 8.67 -59.54 29.56
N LEU A 3 8.82 -58.31 29.07
CA LEU A 3 8.28 -57.02 29.58
C LEU A 3 8.77 -56.36 30.89
N ALA A 4 9.17 -55.09 30.67
CA ALA A 4 8.70 -53.85 31.34
C ALA A 4 9.35 -53.31 32.63
N MET A 5 9.94 -52.12 32.44
CA MET A 5 9.74 -50.82 33.15
C MET A 5 10.00 -50.67 34.65
N ASN A 6 10.92 -49.73 34.97
CA ASN A 6 10.80 -48.54 35.86
C ASN A 6 12.23 -48.16 36.31
N ALA A 7 12.74 -46.92 36.38
CA ALA A 7 12.38 -45.50 36.22
C ALA A 7 13.74 -44.72 36.17
N PRO A 8 13.88 -43.37 36.32
CA PRO A 8 12.96 -42.24 36.23
C PRO A 8 13.41 -41.13 35.24
N SER A 9 12.47 -40.21 35.01
CA SER A 9 12.57 -38.93 34.31
C SER A 9 13.37 -37.85 35.06
N PHE A 10 14.21 -37.05 34.37
CA PHE A 10 14.42 -35.62 34.67
C PHE A 10 15.15 -34.85 33.52
N ALA A 11 14.52 -33.76 33.05
CA ALA A 11 15.00 -32.52 32.41
C ALA A 11 15.92 -32.59 31.15
N ARG A 12 15.61 -32.10 29.93
CA ARG A 12 14.99 -30.86 29.38
C ARG A 12 15.67 -29.53 29.74
N GLN A 13 15.87 -28.72 28.67
CA GLN A 13 16.38 -27.33 28.54
C GLN A 13 17.91 -27.21 28.32
N GLN A 14 18.46 -26.52 27.31
CA GLN A 14 17.93 -25.36 26.59
C GLN A 14 18.70 -25.16 25.24
N GLN A 15 18.05 -25.41 24.10
CA GLN A 15 18.44 -24.83 22.80
C GLN A 15 17.27 -23.98 22.32
N GLN A 16 17.09 -22.83 22.97
CA GLN A 16 16.14 -21.81 22.52
C GLN A 16 16.71 -21.13 21.26
N ARG A 17 16.43 -21.72 20.09
CA ARG A 17 16.06 -20.88 18.96
C ARG A 17 14.72 -20.26 19.34
N HIS A 18 14.61 -18.93 19.29
CA HIS A 18 13.31 -18.28 19.27
C HIS A 18 12.61 -18.70 17.97
N HIS A 19 11.88 -19.81 18.05
CA HIS A 19 10.91 -20.21 17.06
C HIS A 19 9.77 -19.20 17.14
N LEU A 20 9.71 -18.28 16.18
CA LEU A 20 8.41 -17.74 15.79
C LEU A 20 7.63 -18.95 15.25
N PRO A 21 6.43 -19.30 15.77
CA PRO A 21 5.73 -20.49 15.36
C PRO A 21 5.34 -20.36 13.89
N LEU A 22 6.01 -21.16 13.04
CA LEU A 22 5.73 -21.29 11.61
C LEU A 22 4.23 -21.55 11.35
N SER A 23 3.54 -22.21 12.29
CA SER A 23 2.10 -22.47 12.25
C SER A 23 1.23 -21.21 12.39
N LEU A 24 1.69 -20.20 13.13
CA LEU A 24 0.94 -18.96 13.35
C LEU A 24 1.16 -17.98 12.21
N LEU A 25 2.36 -17.99 11.60
CA LEU A 25 2.65 -17.27 10.36
C LEU A 25 1.85 -17.83 9.18
N THR A 26 1.75 -19.16 9.06
CA THR A 26 0.92 -19.80 8.01
C THR A 26 -0.57 -19.62 8.23
N LEU A 27 -1.05 -19.63 9.49
CA LEU A 27 -2.46 -19.39 9.80
C LEU A 27 -2.85 -17.92 9.59
N LEU A 28 -1.95 -16.97 9.91
CA LEU A 28 -2.12 -15.55 9.64
C LEU A 28 -2.10 -15.26 8.13
N LEU A 29 -1.23 -15.93 7.36
CA LEU A 29 -1.14 -15.81 5.91
C LEU A 29 -2.39 -16.37 5.20
N VAL A 30 -2.93 -17.49 5.69
CA VAL A 30 -4.17 -18.10 5.18
C VAL A 30 -5.40 -17.27 5.55
N VAL A 31 -5.46 -16.70 6.76
CA VAL A 31 -6.57 -15.80 7.17
C VAL A 31 -6.53 -14.46 6.41
N LEU A 32 -5.35 -13.94 6.06
CA LEU A 32 -5.21 -12.76 5.19
C LEU A 32 -5.57 -13.05 3.71
N LEU A 33 -5.32 -14.27 3.22
CA LEU A 33 -5.64 -14.70 1.86
C LEU A 33 -7.15 -14.84 1.58
N PHE A 34 -7.99 -14.94 2.64
CA PHE A 34 -9.44 -15.13 2.52
C PHE A 34 -10.28 -13.86 2.72
N LEU A 35 -9.67 -12.68 2.92
CA LEU A 35 -10.40 -11.42 2.94
C LEU A 35 -10.60 -10.93 1.50
N LEU A 36 -11.87 -10.96 1.10
CA LEU A 36 -12.40 -10.68 -0.24
C LEU A 36 -11.91 -9.34 -0.84
N PRO A 37 -11.83 -9.24 -2.18
CA PRO A 37 -11.60 -7.98 -2.87
C PRO A 37 -12.81 -7.06 -2.65
N GLN A 38 -12.57 -5.89 -2.05
CA GLN A 38 -13.54 -4.80 -2.10
C GLN A 38 -13.28 -3.99 -3.36
N SER A 39 -14.28 -3.93 -4.24
CA SER A 39 -14.34 -3.01 -5.36
C SER A 39 -14.43 -1.57 -4.83
N THR A 40 -13.66 -0.67 -5.41
CA THR A 40 -13.63 0.76 -5.05
C THR A 40 -14.41 1.57 -6.07
N ASN A 41 -15.26 2.46 -5.57
CA ASN A 41 -16.04 3.41 -6.38
C ASN A 41 -15.16 4.59 -6.81
N ALA A 42 -15.49 5.15 -7.98
CA ALA A 42 -14.68 6.13 -8.71
C ALA A 42 -14.60 7.53 -8.07
N ILE A 43 -15.57 7.86 -7.23
CA ILE A 43 -15.59 9.03 -6.36
C ILE A 43 -15.71 8.51 -4.96
N LEU A 44 -14.85 8.98 -4.08
CA LEU A 44 -14.94 8.55 -2.70
C LEU A 44 -16.05 9.33 -2.01
N PRO A 45 -17.15 8.67 -1.62
CA PRO A 45 -18.15 9.33 -0.81
C PRO A 45 -17.48 9.75 0.50
N THR A 46 -17.47 11.06 0.72
CA THR A 46 -16.86 11.72 1.87
C THR A 46 -17.90 11.97 2.97
N ALA A 47 -19.20 11.96 2.63
CA ALA A 47 -20.31 12.01 3.58
C ALA A 47 -21.21 10.78 3.50
N ALA A 48 -22.03 10.61 4.54
CA ALA A 48 -23.08 9.61 4.62
C ALA A 48 -24.35 10.22 5.23
N ILE A 49 -25.49 9.62 4.89
CA ILE A 49 -26.81 10.02 5.38
C ILE A 49 -27.45 8.81 6.05
N ASP A 50 -27.66 8.88 7.36
CA ASP A 50 -28.42 7.88 8.11
C ASP A 50 -29.90 8.27 8.11
N ILE A 51 -30.75 7.36 7.62
CA ILE A 51 -32.20 7.46 7.63
C ILE A 51 -32.73 6.66 8.82
N HIS A 52 -33.38 7.34 9.75
CA HIS A 52 -34.07 6.72 10.88
C HIS A 52 -35.55 6.55 10.55
N LEU A 53 -36.00 5.31 10.49
CA LEU A 53 -37.41 5.01 10.24
C LEU A 53 -38.21 5.07 11.56
N PRO A 54 -39.39 5.70 11.56
CA PRO A 54 -40.33 5.58 12.67
C PRO A 54 -40.75 4.11 12.79
N ASP A 55 -40.85 3.57 14.01
CA ASP A 55 -41.22 2.18 14.33
C ASP A 55 -40.15 1.07 14.17
N THR A 56 -39.01 1.32 13.51
CA THR A 56 -37.91 0.35 13.46
C THR A 56 -36.60 0.97 13.93
N ASN A 57 -35.86 0.28 14.80
CA ASN A 57 -34.47 0.66 15.12
C ASN A 57 -33.50 0.40 13.95
N ALA A 58 -34.02 0.22 12.72
CA ALA A 58 -33.23 0.03 11.53
C ALA A 58 -32.74 1.39 11.03
N ILE A 59 -31.45 1.45 10.72
CA ILE A 59 -30.80 2.64 10.13
C ILE A 59 -30.39 2.23 8.72
N ILE A 60 -30.86 3.00 7.74
CA ILE A 60 -30.43 2.86 6.34
C ILE A 60 -29.39 3.96 6.09
N THR A 61 -28.19 3.59 5.68
CA THR A 61 -27.10 4.54 5.40
C THR A 61 -26.90 4.67 3.91
N LEU A 62 -27.10 5.87 3.37
CA LEU A 62 -26.77 6.23 2.00
C LEU A 62 -25.40 6.92 1.97
N LEU A 63 -24.66 6.74 0.87
CA LEU A 63 -23.40 7.43 0.68
C LEU A 63 -23.66 8.73 -0.07
N ALA A 64 -22.85 9.75 0.16
CA ALA A 64 -23.01 11.02 -0.52
C ALA A 64 -21.65 11.60 -0.87
N SER A 65 -21.58 12.28 -2.01
CA SER A 65 -20.47 13.19 -2.28
C SER A 65 -20.58 14.35 -1.30
N GLN A 66 -19.49 14.60 -0.58
CA GLN A 66 -19.32 15.83 0.17
C GLN A 66 -18.32 16.73 -0.56
N ALA A 67 -18.83 17.90 -0.93
CA ALA A 67 -18.10 19.13 -1.20
C ALA A 67 -19.05 20.23 -0.74
N SER A 68 -18.79 20.86 0.40
CA SER A 68 -19.65 21.91 0.92
C SER A 68 -19.11 23.27 0.45
N PHE A 69 -19.96 24.07 -0.20
CA PHE A 69 -19.87 25.52 -0.01
C PHE A 69 -20.57 25.78 1.30
N GLY A 70 -19.81 26.10 2.34
CA GLY A 70 -20.39 26.54 3.58
C GLY A 70 -20.24 25.63 4.80
N GLY A 71 -21.36 25.34 5.45
CA GLY A 71 -21.44 24.86 6.83
C GLY A 71 -20.70 23.56 7.12
N GLN A 72 -20.04 23.49 8.28
CA GLN A 72 -19.39 22.25 8.72
C GLN A 72 -20.43 21.14 8.93
N VAL A 73 -20.33 20.07 8.14
CA VAL A 73 -21.09 18.83 8.33
C VAL A 73 -20.74 18.21 9.69
N ALA A 74 -21.71 17.55 10.35
CA ALA A 74 -21.45 16.88 11.61
C ALA A 74 -20.40 15.76 11.47
N ARG A 75 -19.57 15.58 12.50
CA ARG A 75 -18.59 14.46 12.53
C ARG A 75 -19.31 13.12 12.76
N TYR A 76 -18.71 12.01 12.34
CA TYR A 76 -19.22 10.65 12.58
C TYR A 76 -19.71 10.38 14.01
N ASN A 77 -19.03 10.91 15.03
CA ASN A 77 -19.40 10.73 16.45
C ASN A 77 -20.66 11.51 16.87
N GLN A 78 -21.08 12.49 16.08
CA GLN A 78 -22.24 13.33 16.34
C GLN A 78 -23.52 12.81 15.66
N ARG A 79 -23.41 11.75 14.82
CA ARG A 79 -24.51 11.23 13.97
C ARG A 79 -25.77 10.78 14.73
N GLN A 80 -25.66 10.40 16.00
CA GLN A 80 -26.76 9.87 16.81
C GLN A 80 -27.39 10.89 17.77
N ARG A 81 -27.00 12.17 17.73
CA ARG A 81 -27.60 13.19 18.60
C ARG A 81 -28.97 13.59 18.06
N LEU A 82 -29.99 12.78 18.37
CA LEU A 82 -31.38 13.18 18.16
C LEU A 82 -31.73 14.35 19.10
N PRO A 83 -32.47 15.37 18.62
CA PRO A 83 -32.94 16.44 19.49
C PRO A 83 -33.88 15.86 20.55
N THR A 84 -33.41 15.84 21.80
CA THR A 84 -34.22 15.42 22.94
C THR A 84 -35.24 16.50 23.26
N SER A 85 -36.52 16.23 23.03
CA SER A 85 -37.64 17.03 23.51
C SER A 85 -37.78 16.90 25.04
N SER A 86 -36.86 17.47 25.82
CA SER A 86 -37.05 17.76 27.25
C SER A 86 -35.81 18.42 27.87
N SER A 87 -35.82 19.75 27.96
CA SER A 87 -35.38 20.42 29.20
C SER A 87 -35.82 21.88 29.18
N SER A 88 -36.94 22.13 29.86
CA SER A 88 -37.18 23.40 30.53
C SER A 88 -36.09 23.64 31.56
N GLY A 89 -34.98 24.27 31.15
CA GLY A 89 -33.86 24.52 32.03
C GLY A 89 -32.84 25.46 31.43
N SER A 90 -32.99 26.75 31.72
CA SER A 90 -31.98 27.81 31.72
C SER A 90 -30.99 27.85 30.55
N ALA A 91 -31.21 28.86 29.70
CA ALA A 91 -30.30 29.33 28.66
C ALA A 91 -28.81 29.31 29.09
N ASN A 92 -28.03 28.48 28.40
CA ASN A 92 -26.66 28.81 28.02
C ASN A 92 -26.64 28.82 26.49
N ASN A 93 -26.07 29.89 25.92
CA ASN A 93 -26.06 30.24 24.50
C ASN A 93 -25.16 29.32 23.64
N ASP A 94 -25.30 28.00 23.76
CA ASP A 94 -24.89 27.09 22.70
C ASP A 94 -26.14 26.89 21.84
N ALA A 95 -26.38 27.82 20.92
CA ALA A 95 -27.29 27.56 19.81
C ALA A 95 -26.75 26.33 19.09
N ILE A 96 -27.35 25.16 19.35
CA ILE A 96 -27.03 23.92 18.67
C ILE A 96 -27.40 24.17 17.21
N THR A 97 -26.42 24.56 16.40
CA THR A 97 -26.56 24.57 14.95
C THR A 97 -26.75 23.11 14.57
N ASN A 98 -27.97 22.76 14.15
CA ASN A 98 -28.28 21.42 13.66
C ASN A 98 -27.59 21.26 12.31
N ASN A 99 -26.30 20.90 12.32
CA ASN A 99 -25.42 20.72 11.16
C ASN A 99 -25.83 19.50 10.31
N GLY A 100 -27.10 19.41 9.91
CA GLY A 100 -27.69 18.30 9.17
C GLY A 100 -28.02 17.06 10.01
N VAL A 101 -27.89 17.11 11.34
CA VAL A 101 -28.24 15.98 12.24
C VAL A 101 -29.64 16.16 12.78
N GLY A 102 -30.46 15.13 12.65
CA GLY A 102 -31.81 15.15 13.23
C GLY A 102 -32.78 16.05 12.47
N VAL A 103 -32.67 16.09 11.14
CA VAL A 103 -33.46 16.95 10.25
C VAL A 103 -34.57 16.17 9.55
N ILE A 104 -35.70 16.82 9.33
CA ILE A 104 -36.87 16.22 8.67
C ILE A 104 -36.79 16.43 7.16
N PRO A 105 -36.96 15.40 6.30
CA PRO A 105 -36.98 15.58 4.86
C PRO A 105 -38.18 16.44 4.44
N SER A 106 -37.94 17.45 3.61
CA SER A 106 -38.97 18.36 3.10
C SER A 106 -38.76 18.67 1.62
N PHE A 107 -39.83 18.87 0.87
CA PHE A 107 -39.77 19.25 -0.54
C PHE A 107 -39.80 20.78 -0.70
N PRO A 108 -39.17 21.32 -1.75
CA PRO A 108 -39.19 22.75 -2.05
C PRO A 108 -40.60 23.23 -2.41
N PRO A 109 -40.84 24.56 -2.42
CA PRO A 109 -42.12 25.13 -2.82
C PRO A 109 -42.52 24.68 -4.23
N GLN A 110 -43.82 24.46 -4.47
CA GLN A 110 -44.32 24.00 -5.78
C GLN A 110 -44.05 25.01 -6.92
N GLU A 111 -43.88 26.28 -6.59
CA GLU A 111 -43.55 27.37 -7.52
C GLU A 111 -42.07 27.38 -7.92
N ASP A 112 -41.18 26.76 -7.15
CA ASP A 112 -39.73 26.68 -7.42
C ASP A 112 -39.15 25.30 -7.06
N VAL A 113 -39.50 24.30 -7.86
CA VAL A 113 -39.09 22.89 -7.64
C VAL A 113 -37.56 22.71 -7.67
N TYR A 114 -36.84 23.55 -8.42
CA TYR A 114 -35.38 23.45 -8.56
C TYR A 114 -34.60 24.44 -7.66
N LEU A 115 -35.27 25.30 -6.90
CA LEU A 115 -34.68 26.43 -6.15
C LEU A 115 -33.80 27.35 -7.02
N CYS A 116 -34.21 27.58 -8.27
CA CYS A 116 -33.46 28.38 -9.25
C CYS A 116 -34.06 29.77 -9.47
N ASN A 117 -35.30 30.05 -9.02
CA ASN A 117 -36.00 31.28 -9.36
C ASN A 117 -35.29 32.53 -8.80
N GLU A 118 -34.59 32.41 -7.66
CA GLU A 118 -33.80 33.50 -7.09
C GLU A 118 -32.54 33.82 -7.91
N ALA A 119 -31.82 32.80 -8.38
CA ALA A 119 -30.67 33.00 -9.27
C ALA A 119 -31.08 33.64 -10.60
N GLU A 120 -32.32 33.37 -11.02
CA GLU A 120 -32.93 33.91 -12.24
C GLU A 120 -33.59 35.28 -12.05
N GLY A 121 -33.60 35.84 -10.83
CA GLY A 121 -34.19 37.14 -10.51
C GLY A 121 -35.72 37.18 -10.51
N MET A 122 -36.38 36.02 -10.51
CA MET A 122 -37.85 35.91 -10.52
C MET A 122 -38.46 36.01 -9.11
N VAL A 123 -37.71 35.63 -8.08
CA VAL A 123 -38.13 35.70 -6.68
C VAL A 123 -36.96 36.20 -5.83
N ASP A 124 -37.25 37.01 -4.82
CA ASP A 124 -36.25 37.41 -3.82
C ASP A 124 -36.59 36.77 -2.46
N TYR A 125 -35.84 35.74 -2.08
CA TYR A 125 -36.00 35.06 -0.80
C TYR A 125 -35.36 35.84 0.37
N SER A 126 -34.61 36.91 0.09
CA SER A 126 -34.04 37.80 1.10
C SER A 126 -35.02 38.87 1.58
N SER A 127 -36.00 39.27 0.73
CA SER A 127 -36.97 40.32 1.07
C SER A 127 -38.12 39.80 1.93
N SER A 128 -38.11 40.16 3.22
CA SER A 128 -39.14 39.82 4.19
C SER A 128 -40.40 40.68 3.97
N ASN A 129 -41.31 40.28 3.09
CA ASN A 129 -42.65 40.89 2.96
C ASN A 129 -43.60 40.50 4.11
N GLY A 130 -43.19 40.72 5.37
CA GLY A 130 -44.08 40.62 6.55
C GLY A 130 -44.64 39.23 6.91
N ILE A 131 -44.22 38.17 6.21
CA ILE A 131 -44.43 36.77 6.60
C ILE A 131 -43.07 36.24 7.04
N ASP A 132 -42.95 35.75 8.27
CA ASP A 132 -41.74 35.10 8.80
C ASP A 132 -41.46 33.80 8.01
N LYS A 133 -40.92 33.93 6.79
CA LYS A 133 -40.52 32.80 5.94
C LYS A 133 -39.37 31.99 6.55
N SER A 134 -38.64 32.56 7.53
CA SER A 134 -37.55 31.88 8.24
C SER A 134 -38.00 30.71 9.13
N SER A 135 -39.30 30.50 9.33
CA SER A 135 -39.83 29.36 10.10
C SER A 135 -40.41 28.23 9.25
N LEU A 136 -40.48 28.36 7.92
CA LEU A 136 -41.18 27.37 7.09
C LEU A 136 -40.45 26.01 7.07
N TYR A 137 -39.12 26.05 7.09
CA TYR A 137 -38.24 24.89 6.98
C TYR A 137 -37.33 24.70 8.21
N SER A 138 -37.79 25.13 9.38
CA SER A 138 -37.00 24.97 10.62
C SER A 138 -36.73 23.50 10.91
N GLN A 139 -35.46 23.13 11.11
CA GLN A 139 -35.03 21.75 11.36
C GLN A 139 -35.36 20.77 10.21
N SER A 140 -35.45 21.26 8.98
CA SER A 140 -35.66 20.40 7.81
C SER A 140 -34.44 20.34 6.89
N ALA A 141 -34.34 19.22 6.15
CA ALA A 141 -33.47 19.09 5.00
C ALA A 141 -34.33 19.24 3.74
N ILE A 142 -34.01 20.21 2.89
CA ILE A 142 -34.72 20.35 1.61
C ILE A 142 -34.09 19.40 0.58
N LEU A 143 -34.92 18.55 -0.05
CA LEU A 143 -34.51 17.65 -1.13
C LEU A 143 -34.75 18.33 -2.47
N VAL A 144 -33.68 18.61 -3.21
CA VAL A 144 -33.76 19.40 -4.45
C VAL A 144 -33.12 18.63 -5.61
N PRO A 145 -33.78 18.50 -6.76
CA PRO A 145 -33.17 17.93 -7.95
C PRO A 145 -32.04 18.83 -8.49
N ARG A 146 -31.01 18.20 -9.08
CA ARG A 146 -29.83 18.88 -9.62
C ARG A 146 -30.16 20.09 -10.51
N GLY A 147 -31.03 19.96 -11.51
CA GLY A 147 -31.36 21.04 -12.45
C GLY A 147 -30.14 21.68 -13.13
N LEU A 148 -30.33 22.87 -13.72
CA LEU A 148 -29.27 23.61 -14.43
C LEU A 148 -28.61 24.74 -13.63
N CYS A 149 -29.27 25.30 -12.62
CA CYS A 149 -28.67 26.37 -11.82
C CYS A 149 -27.58 25.86 -10.88
N SER A 150 -26.65 26.74 -10.51
CA SER A 150 -25.51 26.41 -9.66
C SER A 150 -25.93 25.80 -8.32
N PHE A 151 -25.14 24.84 -7.85
CA PHE A 151 -25.31 24.20 -6.55
C PHE A 151 -25.21 25.21 -5.39
N GLU A 152 -24.36 26.23 -5.51
CA GLU A 152 -24.19 27.27 -4.50
C GLU A 152 -25.45 28.14 -4.39
N HIS A 153 -26.05 28.52 -5.52
CA HIS A 153 -27.32 29.25 -5.54
C HIS A 153 -28.46 28.47 -4.87
N LYS A 154 -28.57 27.17 -5.13
CA LYS A 154 -29.60 26.32 -4.48
C LYS A 154 -29.43 26.29 -2.97
N ALA A 155 -28.20 26.14 -2.51
CA ALA A 155 -27.89 26.12 -1.08
C ALA A 155 -28.21 27.46 -0.41
N LEU A 156 -27.92 28.58 -1.09
CA LEU A 156 -28.26 29.92 -0.63
C LEU A 156 -29.78 30.15 -0.55
N SER A 157 -30.53 29.76 -1.59
CA SER A 157 -32.00 29.82 -1.60
C SER A 157 -32.59 29.00 -0.45
N ALA A 158 -32.10 27.78 -0.25
CA ALA A 158 -32.55 26.91 0.85
C ALA A 158 -32.26 27.50 2.24
N GLN A 159 -31.09 28.12 2.41
CA GLN A 159 -30.74 28.83 3.65
C GLN A 159 -31.70 29.98 3.94
N ARG A 160 -32.03 30.80 2.93
CA ARG A 160 -32.97 31.92 3.07
C ARG A 160 -34.39 31.47 3.38
N LEU A 161 -34.76 30.28 2.93
CA LEU A 161 -36.01 29.61 3.29
C LEU A 161 -36.01 29.03 4.73
N GLY A 162 -34.90 29.11 5.46
CA GLY A 162 -34.77 28.65 6.85
C GLY A 162 -34.41 27.17 7.00
N ALA A 163 -33.97 26.50 5.93
CA ALA A 163 -33.55 25.10 5.98
C ALA A 163 -32.31 24.90 6.87
N SER A 164 -32.19 23.71 7.46
CA SER A 164 -31.01 23.32 8.26
C SER A 164 -29.99 22.50 7.45
N ALA A 165 -30.39 21.93 6.31
CA ALA A 165 -29.53 21.25 5.37
C ALA A 165 -30.16 21.21 3.97
N ILE A 166 -29.35 20.96 2.94
CA ILE A 166 -29.82 20.72 1.58
C ILE A 166 -29.24 19.41 1.04
N ILE A 167 -30.11 18.56 0.48
CA ILE A 167 -29.74 17.33 -0.22
C ILE A 167 -30.04 17.53 -1.69
N ILE A 168 -29.00 17.63 -2.49
CA ILE A 168 -29.11 17.75 -3.94
C ILE A 168 -29.03 16.34 -4.52
N TYR A 169 -29.98 15.96 -5.36
CA TYR A 169 -30.00 14.61 -5.91
C TYR A 169 -30.10 14.59 -7.43
N GLY A 170 -29.56 13.53 -8.01
CA GLY A 170 -29.74 13.23 -9.43
C GLY A 170 -31.11 12.60 -9.70
N SER A 171 -31.81 13.07 -10.73
CA SER A 171 -32.96 12.40 -11.35
C SER A 171 -32.81 12.40 -12.87
N LEU A 172 -33.61 11.60 -13.59
CA LEU A 172 -33.60 11.65 -15.07
C LEU A 172 -34.08 13.03 -15.56
N SER A 173 -35.16 13.54 -14.99
CA SER A 173 -35.70 14.88 -15.27
C SER A 173 -34.67 16.00 -15.08
N SER A 174 -33.81 15.91 -14.06
CA SER A 174 -32.82 16.94 -13.74
C SER A 174 -31.74 17.14 -14.80
N ARG A 175 -31.65 16.24 -15.80
CA ARG A 175 -30.69 16.30 -16.90
C ARG A 175 -31.25 16.97 -18.15
N TYR A 176 -32.57 17.10 -18.24
CA TYR A 176 -33.24 17.80 -19.32
C TYR A 176 -33.57 19.21 -18.88
N ALA A 177 -33.60 20.12 -19.84
CA ALA A 177 -34.04 21.48 -19.60
C ALA A 177 -34.68 22.06 -20.85
N LEU A 178 -35.29 23.23 -20.69
CA LEU A 178 -35.88 23.99 -21.78
C LEU A 178 -35.03 25.23 -22.06
N ASN A 179 -34.91 25.59 -23.34
CA ASN A 179 -34.27 26.81 -23.77
C ASN A 179 -35.25 27.99 -23.71
N TYR A 180 -35.23 28.71 -22.61
CA TYR A 180 -36.10 29.87 -22.37
C TYR A 180 -35.70 31.14 -23.15
N THR A 181 -34.76 31.08 -24.09
CA THR A 181 -34.36 32.28 -24.87
C THR A 181 -35.23 32.52 -26.10
N ASN A 182 -36.08 31.55 -26.47
CA ASN A 182 -36.87 31.57 -27.69
C ASN A 182 -38.23 32.21 -27.43
N SER A 183 -38.29 33.54 -27.32
CA SER A 183 -39.57 34.26 -27.25
C SER A 183 -40.28 34.13 -28.59
N THR A 184 -41.44 33.47 -28.64
CA THR A 184 -42.33 33.61 -29.79
C THR A 184 -42.83 35.05 -29.81
N ASN A 185 -42.28 35.85 -30.71
CA ASN A 185 -42.92 37.08 -31.16
C ASN A 185 -44.20 36.68 -31.92
N THR A 186 -45.26 36.32 -31.21
CA THR A 186 -46.60 36.37 -31.78
C THR A 186 -46.94 37.84 -31.94
N THR A 187 -46.50 38.42 -33.06
CA THR A 187 -47.03 39.66 -33.63
C THR A 187 -48.45 39.45 -34.16
N ALA A 188 -49.30 38.76 -33.41
CA ALA A 188 -50.70 38.55 -33.73
C ALA A 188 -51.54 39.31 -32.69
N ASP A 189 -51.33 40.63 -32.63
CA ASP A 189 -52.31 41.64 -32.23
C ASP A 189 -51.74 43.03 -32.57
N ALA A 190 -51.43 43.24 -33.86
CA ALA A 190 -51.15 44.57 -34.41
C ALA A 190 -52.41 45.31 -34.88
N ASP A 191 -53.61 44.80 -34.55
CA ASP A 191 -54.90 45.38 -34.96
C ASP A 191 -55.82 45.71 -33.77
N ALA A 192 -55.27 45.99 -32.57
CA ALA A 192 -56.02 46.59 -31.46
C ALA A 192 -55.63 48.07 -31.29
N ALA A 193 -55.86 48.87 -32.34
CA ALA A 193 -55.82 50.33 -32.26
C ALA A 193 -57.17 50.87 -31.74
N ASP A 194 -57.61 50.45 -30.54
CA ASP A 194 -58.58 51.17 -29.69
C ASP A 194 -58.84 50.35 -28.40
N ALA A 195 -58.01 50.52 -27.37
CA ALA A 195 -58.36 50.10 -26.01
C ALA A 195 -57.58 50.90 -24.95
N ASP A 196 -58.35 51.33 -23.96
CA ASP A 196 -58.09 52.19 -22.81
C ASP A 196 -56.75 51.97 -22.06
N GLU A 197 -56.09 53.07 -21.68
CA GLU A 197 -54.70 53.13 -21.18
C GLU A 197 -54.55 52.72 -19.69
N ASN A 198 -55.54 52.05 -19.10
CA ASN A 198 -55.59 51.75 -17.66
C ASN A 198 -55.45 50.27 -17.27
N ASN A 199 -55.32 49.33 -18.22
CA ASN A 199 -55.17 47.89 -17.95
C ASN A 199 -53.98 47.27 -18.73
N LYS A 200 -52.77 47.82 -18.55
CA LYS A 200 -51.56 47.34 -19.25
C LYS A 200 -50.66 46.42 -18.41
N GLU A 201 -51.05 46.11 -17.17
CA GLU A 201 -50.19 45.35 -16.24
C GLU A 201 -50.51 43.85 -16.16
N GLU A 202 -51.65 43.37 -16.66
CA GLU A 202 -52.08 41.98 -16.45
C GLU A 202 -51.80 41.02 -17.63
N ASP A 203 -51.64 41.51 -18.87
CA ASP A 203 -51.44 40.66 -20.06
C ASP A 203 -49.99 40.62 -20.59
N THR A 204 -49.06 41.39 -20.02
CA THR A 204 -47.64 41.36 -20.42
C THR A 204 -46.86 40.19 -19.81
N ALA A 205 -47.44 39.48 -18.83
CA ALA A 205 -46.80 38.34 -18.13
C ALA A 205 -46.85 37.02 -18.91
N LYS A 206 -47.66 36.91 -19.97
CA LYS A 206 -47.79 35.70 -20.81
C LYS A 206 -46.82 35.62 -21.99
N ASN A 207 -46.02 36.66 -22.22
CA ASN A 207 -45.05 36.74 -23.31
C ASN A 207 -43.59 36.56 -22.84
N ASP A 208 -43.36 36.28 -21.55
CA ASP A 208 -42.05 35.85 -21.09
C ASP A 208 -41.83 34.39 -21.51
N ALA A 209 -40.71 34.11 -22.15
CA ALA A 209 -40.34 32.80 -22.65
C ALA A 209 -40.15 31.76 -21.53
N LYS A 210 -40.30 32.15 -20.25
CA LYS A 210 -40.29 31.30 -19.04
C LYS A 210 -41.68 30.92 -18.50
N THR A 211 -42.72 31.71 -18.76
CA THR A 211 -44.09 31.48 -18.25
C THR A 211 -45.02 30.82 -19.26
N ARG A 212 -44.52 30.60 -20.46
CA ARG A 212 -45.19 29.93 -21.57
C ARG A 212 -45.37 28.43 -21.29
N ASP A 213 -46.40 27.81 -21.87
CA ASP A 213 -46.77 26.40 -21.68
C ASP A 213 -46.77 25.58 -23.00
N ASP A 214 -46.45 26.20 -24.14
CA ASP A 214 -46.49 25.61 -25.49
C ASP A 214 -45.12 25.06 -25.97
N TYR A 215 -44.21 24.71 -25.05
CA TYR A 215 -42.87 24.23 -25.40
C TYR A 215 -42.92 22.95 -26.24
N THR A 216 -42.07 22.91 -27.26
CA THR A 216 -41.92 21.75 -28.13
C THR A 216 -40.63 21.01 -27.85
N ILE A 217 -40.50 19.79 -28.38
CA ILE A 217 -39.26 19.00 -28.32
C ILE A 217 -38.03 19.75 -28.90
N HIS A 218 -38.24 20.72 -29.78
CA HIS A 218 -37.16 21.53 -30.37
C HIS A 218 -36.60 22.57 -29.40
N ASP A 219 -37.37 22.95 -28.38
CA ASP A 219 -36.94 23.87 -27.33
C ASP A 219 -36.19 23.12 -26.20
N MET A 220 -36.09 21.79 -26.29
CA MET A 220 -35.37 20.97 -25.31
C MET A 220 -33.86 21.10 -25.46
N ILE A 221 -33.20 21.36 -24.33
CA ILE A 221 -31.78 21.17 -24.12
C ILE A 221 -31.55 19.72 -23.71
N TRP A 222 -30.97 18.95 -24.63
CA TRP A 222 -30.63 17.54 -24.43
C TRP A 222 -29.40 17.39 -23.50
N PRO A 223 -29.31 16.29 -22.72
CA PRO A 223 -28.16 16.02 -21.88
C PRO A 223 -26.84 15.96 -22.66
N GLY A 224 -25.72 16.22 -21.97
CA GLY A 224 -24.40 16.23 -22.60
C GLY A 224 -23.73 14.85 -22.64
N ASP A 225 -23.23 14.46 -23.82
CA ASP A 225 -22.41 13.26 -24.01
C ASP A 225 -21.17 13.31 -23.10
N LYS A 226 -20.86 12.20 -22.42
CA LYS A 226 -19.76 12.06 -21.44
C LYS A 226 -19.86 12.91 -20.18
N TYR A 227 -20.92 13.70 -19.98
CA TYR A 227 -21.20 14.35 -18.69
C TYR A 227 -22.38 13.69 -17.99
N ASP A 228 -23.47 13.46 -18.71
CA ASP A 228 -24.72 12.94 -18.15
C ASP A 228 -25.01 11.48 -18.56
N TYR A 229 -24.51 11.03 -19.73
CA TYR A 229 -24.62 9.65 -20.21
C TYR A 229 -23.34 9.10 -20.86
N ASP A 230 -23.28 7.79 -21.04
CA ASP A 230 -22.28 7.10 -21.88
C ASP A 230 -22.91 5.91 -22.62
N CYS A 231 -22.74 5.91 -23.93
CA CYS A 231 -23.26 4.89 -24.82
C CYS A 231 -22.35 3.64 -24.91
N THR A 232 -21.12 3.68 -24.38
CA THR A 232 -20.17 2.55 -24.43
C THR A 232 -20.53 1.43 -23.46
N PHE A 233 -21.13 1.77 -22.30
CA PHE A 233 -21.61 0.82 -21.29
C PHE A 233 -23.09 0.44 -21.45
N GLY A 234 -23.76 0.96 -22.47
CA GLY A 234 -25.13 0.60 -22.84
C GLY A 234 -25.70 1.56 -23.87
N ARG A 235 -26.12 1.03 -25.03
CA ARG A 235 -26.71 1.80 -26.14
C ARG A 235 -27.93 1.08 -26.69
N ALA A 236 -29.04 1.79 -26.73
CA ALA A 236 -30.29 1.33 -27.31
C ALA A 236 -30.75 2.26 -28.45
N LEU A 237 -31.43 1.68 -29.44
CA LEU A 237 -32.02 2.42 -30.56
C LEU A 237 -33.53 2.27 -30.53
N ILE A 238 -34.21 3.25 -29.93
CA ILE A 238 -35.64 3.25 -29.72
C ILE A 238 -36.36 3.61 -31.03
N PRO A 239 -37.31 2.79 -31.52
CA PRO A 239 -38.12 3.12 -32.69
C PRO A 239 -38.93 4.42 -32.52
N SER A 240 -39.21 5.12 -33.61
CA SER A 240 -39.94 6.42 -33.56
C SER A 240 -41.35 6.30 -32.96
N ASP A 241 -42.03 5.17 -33.13
CA ASP A 241 -43.35 4.89 -32.57
C ASP A 241 -43.30 4.74 -31.03
N GLU A 242 -42.28 4.08 -30.49
CA GLU A 242 -42.09 3.97 -29.05
C GLU A 242 -41.58 5.29 -28.45
N PHE A 243 -40.70 6.00 -29.18
CA PHE A 243 -40.22 7.31 -28.76
C PHE A 243 -41.36 8.34 -28.62
N SER A 244 -42.37 8.29 -29.50
CA SER A 244 -43.52 9.19 -29.43
C SER A 244 -44.41 9.02 -28.19
N LYS A 245 -44.22 7.92 -27.43
CA LYS A 245 -44.90 7.71 -26.15
C LYS A 245 -44.22 8.45 -24.99
N LEU A 246 -42.98 8.87 -25.18
CA LEU A 246 -42.25 9.68 -24.21
C LEU A 246 -42.73 11.14 -24.30
N THR A 247 -43.06 11.71 -23.16
CA THR A 247 -43.60 13.07 -23.09
C THR A 247 -42.52 14.05 -22.68
N PHE A 248 -42.23 15.00 -23.56
CA PHE A 248 -41.25 16.05 -23.36
C PHE A 248 -41.93 17.40 -23.65
N GLY A 249 -42.19 18.21 -22.62
CA GLY A 249 -42.79 19.55 -22.82
C GLY A 249 -43.82 20.05 -21.79
N MET A 250 -44.10 19.35 -20.69
CA MET A 250 -45.04 19.85 -19.66
C MET A 250 -44.42 19.95 -18.26
N LEU A 251 -44.48 21.17 -17.70
CA LEU A 251 -44.06 21.63 -16.36
C LEU A 251 -42.58 21.36 -16.00
N PRO A 252 -41.97 22.18 -15.11
CA PRO A 252 -40.68 22.81 -15.37
C PRO A 252 -39.56 21.80 -15.67
N GLY A 253 -38.80 22.03 -16.74
CA GLY A 253 -37.64 21.21 -17.12
C GLY A 253 -37.79 20.37 -18.41
N GLY A 254 -39.00 20.23 -18.96
CA GLY A 254 -39.19 19.60 -20.29
C GLY A 254 -39.15 18.08 -20.30
N TYR A 255 -39.36 17.43 -19.14
CA TYR A 255 -39.40 15.97 -18.99
C TYR A 255 -40.48 15.56 -17.97
N ASP A 256 -41.40 14.68 -18.36
CA ASP A 256 -42.42 14.15 -17.46
C ASP A 256 -41.93 12.90 -16.72
N GLU A 257 -41.63 13.06 -15.42
CA GLU A 257 -41.18 11.96 -14.54
C GLU A 257 -42.21 10.83 -14.43
N VAL A 258 -43.51 11.13 -14.44
CA VAL A 258 -44.56 10.15 -14.14
C VAL A 258 -44.72 9.16 -15.29
N THR A 259 -44.67 9.64 -16.53
CA THR A 259 -44.84 8.81 -17.72
C THR A 259 -43.54 8.21 -18.22
N ASN A 260 -42.44 8.97 -18.19
CA ASN A 260 -41.19 8.53 -18.82
C ASN A 260 -40.37 7.59 -17.93
N ASP A 261 -40.29 7.81 -16.61
CA ASP A 261 -39.42 6.99 -15.74
C ASP A 261 -39.88 5.53 -15.70
N GLY A 262 -41.19 5.27 -15.79
CA GLY A 262 -41.74 3.92 -15.88
C GLY A 262 -41.29 3.13 -17.13
N MET A 263 -40.87 3.82 -18.19
CA MET A 263 -40.42 3.21 -19.46
C MET A 263 -38.89 3.23 -19.65
N LEU A 264 -38.16 4.03 -18.86
CA LEU A 264 -36.72 4.25 -19.02
C LEU A 264 -35.88 3.73 -17.84
N THR A 265 -36.52 3.17 -16.80
CA THR A 265 -35.85 2.67 -15.60
C THR A 265 -36.09 1.17 -15.37
N GLY A 266 -35.12 0.52 -14.70
CA GLY A 266 -35.21 -0.88 -14.26
C GLY A 266 -34.66 -1.92 -15.25
N HIS A 267 -34.65 -3.17 -14.83
CA HIS A 267 -34.11 -4.33 -15.57
C HIS A 267 -35.14 -5.08 -16.43
N GLY A 268 -36.41 -4.76 -16.28
CA GLY A 268 -37.50 -5.45 -16.97
C GLY A 268 -37.55 -5.14 -18.46
N THR A 269 -38.27 -5.97 -19.21
CA THR A 269 -38.58 -5.72 -20.64
C THR A 269 -39.49 -4.51 -20.86
N GLU A 270 -40.03 -3.94 -19.78
CA GLU A 270 -40.76 -2.68 -19.77
C GLU A 270 -39.83 -1.48 -20.00
N ASN A 271 -38.54 -1.62 -19.64
CA ASN A 271 -37.53 -0.64 -19.98
C ASN A 271 -37.21 -0.70 -21.49
N LEU A 272 -37.53 0.37 -22.21
CA LEU A 272 -37.31 0.50 -23.65
C LEU A 272 -35.84 0.28 -24.04
N CYS A 273 -34.91 0.63 -23.17
CA CYS A 273 -33.47 0.53 -23.45
C CYS A 273 -32.93 -0.89 -23.25
N VAL A 274 -33.58 -1.70 -22.41
CA VAL A 274 -33.31 -3.14 -22.31
C VAL A 274 -33.96 -3.87 -23.49
N LYS A 275 -35.16 -3.45 -23.90
CA LYS A 275 -35.92 -4.05 -25.01
C LYS A 275 -35.27 -3.82 -26.38
N TYR A 276 -34.74 -2.62 -26.64
CA TYR A 276 -34.14 -2.22 -27.92
C TYR A 276 -32.61 -2.06 -27.87
N ASP A 277 -31.96 -2.86 -27.00
CA ASP A 277 -30.51 -2.91 -26.91
C ASP A 277 -29.87 -3.29 -28.26
N THR A 278 -28.77 -2.64 -28.60
CA THR A 278 -28.05 -2.86 -29.87
C THR A 278 -27.11 -4.07 -29.83
N ASN A 279 -26.75 -4.58 -28.64
CA ASN A 279 -25.72 -5.60 -28.44
C ASN A 279 -26.26 -7.01 -28.10
N VAL A 280 -27.46 -7.37 -28.57
CA VAL A 280 -28.18 -8.62 -28.22
C VAL A 280 -27.41 -9.92 -28.56
N ALA A 281 -26.39 -9.88 -29.44
CA ALA A 281 -25.65 -11.07 -29.89
C ALA A 281 -24.61 -11.63 -28.88
N SER A 282 -24.26 -10.90 -27.82
CA SER A 282 -23.38 -11.40 -26.76
C SER A 282 -23.99 -11.13 -25.38
N SER A 283 -24.39 -12.20 -24.68
CA SER A 283 -25.03 -12.15 -23.36
C SER A 283 -24.23 -11.45 -22.24
N SER A 284 -22.95 -11.12 -22.49
CA SER A 284 -22.07 -10.37 -21.60
C SER A 284 -22.07 -8.85 -21.83
N SER A 285 -22.82 -8.34 -22.81
CA SER A 285 -22.87 -6.92 -23.20
C SER A 285 -24.28 -6.36 -23.26
N SER A 286 -25.21 -6.92 -22.50
CA SER A 286 -26.58 -6.39 -22.42
C SER A 286 -26.63 -5.11 -21.57
N PHE A 287 -27.51 -4.18 -21.97
CA PHE A 287 -27.80 -2.93 -21.25
C PHE A 287 -28.06 -3.18 -19.75
N GLY A 288 -28.84 -4.22 -19.43
CA GLY A 288 -29.15 -4.60 -18.05
C GLY A 288 -27.96 -5.09 -17.21
N ASN A 289 -26.87 -5.57 -17.81
CA ASN A 289 -25.71 -6.06 -17.04
C ASN A 289 -24.56 -5.06 -16.92
N LYS A 290 -24.49 -4.05 -17.80
CA LYS A 290 -23.39 -3.07 -17.82
C LYS A 290 -23.79 -1.66 -17.37
N CYS A 291 -25.08 -1.32 -17.39
CA CYS A 291 -25.56 -0.03 -16.92
C CYS A 291 -25.87 -0.08 -15.41
N GLU A 292 -24.93 0.34 -14.56
CA GLU A 292 -25.08 0.31 -13.09
C GLU A 292 -26.29 1.10 -12.61
N SER A 293 -26.56 2.25 -13.24
CA SER A 293 -27.70 3.12 -12.91
C SER A 293 -29.06 2.48 -13.21
N GLN A 294 -29.10 1.48 -14.11
CA GLN A 294 -30.32 0.84 -14.63
C GLN A 294 -31.31 1.84 -15.26
N ARG A 295 -30.80 3.00 -15.67
CA ARG A 295 -31.58 4.09 -16.23
C ARG A 295 -30.96 4.48 -17.55
N CYS A 296 -31.82 4.70 -18.54
CA CYS A 296 -31.38 5.26 -19.80
C CYS A 296 -31.94 6.65 -20.00
N LEU A 297 -31.17 7.46 -20.71
CA LEU A 297 -31.59 8.78 -21.13
C LEU A 297 -31.48 8.89 -22.65
N VAL A 298 -32.43 9.60 -23.24
CA VAL A 298 -32.52 9.81 -24.67
C VAL A 298 -31.69 11.03 -25.02
N THR A 299 -30.89 10.92 -26.08
CA THR A 299 -29.87 11.92 -26.44
C THR A 299 -30.37 12.97 -27.44
N GLY A 300 -31.58 12.79 -27.97
CA GLY A 300 -32.12 13.59 -29.08
C GLY A 300 -31.51 13.28 -30.44
N ARG A 301 -30.45 12.45 -30.50
CA ARG A 301 -29.84 12.03 -31.77
C ARG A 301 -30.71 10.97 -32.44
N ASN A 302 -31.05 11.21 -33.71
CA ASN A 302 -31.72 10.23 -34.54
C ASN A 302 -30.72 9.50 -35.45
N VAL A 303 -30.95 8.21 -35.66
CA VAL A 303 -30.21 7.34 -36.55
C VAL A 303 -31.18 6.80 -37.57
N THR A 304 -31.00 7.19 -38.84
CA THR A 304 -31.77 6.65 -39.96
C THR A 304 -31.02 5.46 -40.54
N THR A 305 -31.56 4.26 -40.38
CA THR A 305 -31.02 3.07 -41.05
C THR A 305 -31.76 2.87 -42.37
N ASN A 306 -31.02 2.83 -43.48
CA ASN A 306 -31.56 2.34 -44.75
C ASN A 306 -31.58 0.80 -44.67
N ASN A 307 -32.72 0.19 -45.01
CA ASN A 307 -32.86 -1.27 -45.03
C ASN A 307 -32.02 -1.87 -46.17
N ASP A 308 -30.73 -2.14 -45.92
CA ASP A 308 -29.91 -2.96 -46.82
C ASP A 308 -29.85 -4.44 -46.38
N ASP A 309 -30.39 -4.80 -45.20
CA ASP A 309 -30.25 -6.15 -44.62
C ASP A 309 -31.53 -7.01 -44.54
N ASP A 310 -32.69 -6.51 -44.98
CA ASP A 310 -33.91 -7.34 -45.07
C ASP A 310 -34.22 -7.72 -46.52
N ASN A 311 -33.90 -8.97 -46.85
CA ASN A 311 -34.18 -9.64 -48.11
C ASN A 311 -35.69 -9.95 -48.27
N ILE A 312 -36.56 -8.95 -48.09
CA ILE A 312 -37.99 -9.04 -48.35
C ILE A 312 -38.40 -7.83 -49.19
N SER A 313 -38.62 -8.11 -50.46
CA SER A 313 -39.17 -7.22 -51.47
C SER A 313 -40.51 -6.61 -51.05
N GLY A 314 -40.51 -5.31 -50.74
CA GLY A 314 -41.72 -4.49 -50.69
C GLY A 314 -41.65 -3.29 -49.73
N GLY A 315 -41.28 -2.12 -50.25
CA GLY A 315 -41.45 -0.83 -49.57
C GLY A 315 -40.19 -0.30 -48.86
N GLY A 316 -39.35 0.44 -49.59
CA GLY A 316 -38.23 1.17 -49.01
C GLY A 316 -38.71 2.37 -48.18
N GLY A 317 -38.98 2.14 -46.89
CA GLY A 317 -39.19 3.19 -45.89
C GLY A 317 -37.95 3.33 -45.01
N SER A 318 -37.37 4.53 -44.95
CA SER A 318 -36.30 4.84 -43.99
C SER A 318 -36.90 4.81 -42.57
N ILE A 319 -36.42 3.90 -41.71
CA ILE A 319 -36.89 3.82 -40.32
C ILE A 319 -35.99 4.72 -39.46
N THR A 320 -36.58 5.74 -38.86
CA THR A 320 -35.88 6.62 -37.93
C THR A 320 -35.89 6.00 -36.53
N LYS A 321 -34.73 5.88 -35.91
CA LYS A 321 -34.56 5.41 -34.51
C LYS A 321 -33.89 6.49 -33.69
N TYR A 322 -34.19 6.55 -32.39
CA TYR A 322 -33.61 7.51 -31.45
C TYR A 322 -32.60 6.82 -30.54
N GLU A 323 -31.45 7.46 -30.35
CA GLU A 323 -30.37 6.95 -29.51
C GLU A 323 -30.65 7.23 -28.02
N ALA A 324 -30.70 6.15 -27.24
CA ALA A 324 -30.74 6.18 -25.79
C ALA A 324 -29.50 5.49 -25.22
N CYS A 325 -28.93 6.08 -24.18
CA CYS A 325 -27.67 5.61 -23.59
C CYS A 325 -27.78 5.48 -22.08
N CYS A 326 -26.86 4.72 -21.49
CA CYS A 326 -26.81 4.53 -20.05
C CYS A 326 -26.58 5.87 -19.34
N ALA A 327 -27.45 6.21 -18.40
CA ALA A 327 -27.31 7.39 -17.55
C ALA A 327 -26.19 7.14 -16.53
N TRP A 328 -25.38 8.15 -16.24
CA TRP A 328 -24.34 8.02 -15.21
C TRP A 328 -24.91 8.07 -13.81
N ASP A 329 -24.58 7.07 -13.00
CA ASP A 329 -24.77 7.09 -11.56
C ASP A 329 -23.44 7.38 -10.87
N LEU A 330 -23.08 8.66 -10.81
CA LEU A 330 -21.87 9.12 -10.15
C LEU A 330 -22.23 10.12 -9.07
N HIS A 331 -21.44 10.10 -8.00
CA HIS A 331 -21.30 11.24 -7.11
C HIS A 331 -20.76 12.45 -7.90
N ILE A 332 -20.89 13.67 -7.39
CA ILE A 332 -20.42 14.87 -8.09
C ILE A 332 -19.80 15.81 -7.06
N TRP A 333 -18.64 16.40 -7.38
CA TRP A 333 -18.13 17.53 -6.60
C TRP A 333 -19.01 18.74 -6.83
N LEU A 334 -19.51 19.31 -5.74
CA LEU A 334 -20.10 20.62 -5.79
C LEU A 334 -18.93 21.63 -5.92
N TYR A 335 -18.89 22.41 -7.02
CA TYR A 335 -18.00 23.58 -7.23
C TYR A 335 -18.64 24.95 -6.98
N SER A 336 -17.88 25.87 -6.38
CA SER A 336 -18.38 27.20 -6.05
C SER A 336 -18.46 28.02 -7.32
N ASP A 337 -19.46 28.88 -7.38
CA ASP A 337 -19.77 29.64 -8.57
C ASP A 337 -19.04 30.97 -8.57
N SER A 338 -18.04 31.08 -9.44
CA SER A 338 -17.26 32.31 -9.62
C SER A 338 -18.09 33.51 -10.13
N SER A 339 -19.30 33.28 -10.65
CA SER A 339 -20.20 34.34 -11.09
C SER A 339 -20.91 35.05 -9.93
N ILE A 340 -20.92 34.45 -8.73
CA ILE A 340 -21.50 35.04 -7.54
C ILE A 340 -20.49 36.05 -6.95
N PRO A 341 -20.87 37.33 -6.77
CA PRO A 341 -19.98 38.30 -6.16
C PRO A 341 -19.72 37.93 -4.69
N LYS A 342 -18.44 37.92 -4.28
CA LYS A 342 -17.99 37.62 -2.90
C LYS A 342 -18.51 38.57 -1.80
N THR A 343 -19.35 39.54 -2.17
CA THR A 343 -20.06 40.44 -1.26
C THR A 343 -21.43 39.89 -0.83
N MET A 344 -21.86 38.77 -1.42
CA MET A 344 -23.09 38.06 -1.05
C MET A 344 -22.88 37.22 0.22
N GLU A 345 -23.97 36.84 0.89
CA GLU A 345 -23.96 36.00 2.09
C GLU A 345 -23.38 34.61 1.78
N ASP A 346 -22.43 34.14 2.60
CA ASP A 346 -21.86 32.80 2.48
C ASP A 346 -22.89 31.74 2.90
N VAL A 347 -22.88 30.59 2.22
CA VAL A 347 -23.66 29.43 2.63
C VAL A 347 -23.15 28.93 3.98
N THR A 348 -24.03 28.65 4.93
CA THR A 348 -23.75 28.16 6.29
C THR A 348 -24.39 26.80 6.57
N ILE A 349 -25.25 26.32 5.68
CA ILE A 349 -25.89 25.01 5.79
C ILE A 349 -25.05 23.93 5.09
N PRO A 350 -25.05 22.69 5.56
CA PRO A 350 -24.41 21.59 4.87
C PRO A 350 -25.16 21.24 3.57
N ALA A 351 -24.41 21.12 2.48
CA ALA A 351 -24.89 20.68 1.17
C ALA A 351 -24.21 19.36 0.79
N VAL A 352 -25.02 18.36 0.42
CA VAL A 352 -24.54 17.04 -0.02
C VAL A 352 -25.20 16.64 -1.32
N TYR A 353 -24.47 15.89 -2.15
CA TYR A 353 -25.01 15.34 -3.40
C TYR A 353 -25.13 13.82 -3.31
N VAL A 354 -26.31 13.30 -3.69
CA VAL A 354 -26.65 11.88 -3.70
C VAL A 354 -26.89 11.42 -5.15
N THR A 355 -26.47 10.19 -5.48
CA THR A 355 -26.57 9.69 -6.85
C THR A 355 -28.02 9.43 -7.27
N MET A 356 -28.24 9.16 -8.55
CA MET A 356 -29.57 8.86 -9.09
C MET A 356 -30.17 7.61 -8.45
N GLN A 357 -29.37 6.55 -8.29
CA GLN A 357 -29.81 5.30 -7.67
C GLN A 357 -30.20 5.52 -6.20
N GLU A 358 -29.28 6.04 -5.40
CA GLU A 358 -29.49 6.29 -3.96
C GLU A 358 -30.66 7.25 -3.70
N ALA A 359 -30.86 8.23 -4.57
CA ALA A 359 -31.96 9.17 -4.46
C ALA A 359 -33.33 8.54 -4.69
N ALA A 360 -33.45 7.56 -5.60
CA ALA A 360 -34.72 6.87 -5.79
C ALA A 360 -35.10 6.06 -4.54
N GLU A 361 -34.13 5.34 -3.95
CA GLU A 361 -34.33 4.62 -2.70
C GLU A 361 -34.77 5.58 -1.58
N LEU A 362 -34.10 6.74 -1.45
CA LEU A 362 -34.47 7.77 -0.48
C LEU A 362 -35.89 8.31 -0.70
N LEU A 363 -36.24 8.64 -1.94
CA LEU A 363 -37.54 9.23 -2.29
C LEU A 363 -38.69 8.23 -2.13
N GLU A 364 -38.49 6.96 -2.45
CA GLU A 364 -39.47 5.89 -2.20
C GLU A 364 -39.76 5.73 -0.70
N LEU A 365 -38.71 5.76 0.14
CA LEU A 365 -38.86 5.69 1.60
C LEU A 365 -39.65 6.89 2.15
N ILE A 366 -39.32 8.10 1.70
CA ILE A 366 -40.01 9.32 2.13
C ILE A 366 -41.48 9.30 1.70
N ARG A 367 -41.78 9.00 0.43
CA ARG A 367 -43.15 8.93 -0.09
C ARG A 367 -43.97 7.82 0.58
N GLY A 368 -43.36 6.65 0.80
CA GLY A 368 -44.01 5.53 1.49
C GLY A 368 -44.42 5.89 2.92
N SER A 369 -43.57 6.59 3.67
CA SER A 369 -43.86 7.00 5.06
C SER A 369 -44.95 8.07 5.19
N SER A 370 -45.09 8.95 4.19
CA SER A 370 -46.11 10.02 4.18
C SER A 370 -47.56 9.52 4.15
N SER A 371 -47.75 8.21 3.91
CA SER A 371 -49.07 7.57 3.84
C SER A 371 -49.57 6.99 5.18
N SER A 372 -48.73 6.93 6.22
CA SER A 372 -49.09 6.45 7.57
C SER A 372 -49.03 7.59 8.60
N PRO A 373 -50.04 7.73 9.48
CA PRO A 373 -50.00 8.69 10.58
C PRO A 373 -49.07 8.16 11.70
N GLY A 374 -47.75 8.34 11.53
CA GLY A 374 -46.70 7.94 12.47
C GLY A 374 -45.65 9.05 12.67
N ASP A 375 -44.65 8.78 13.51
CA ASP A 375 -43.52 9.70 13.75
C ASP A 375 -42.79 10.04 12.43
N PRO A 376 -42.21 11.24 12.25
CA PRO A 376 -41.55 11.61 11.01
C PRO A 376 -40.23 10.86 10.82
N ILE A 377 -39.87 10.57 9.56
CA ILE A 377 -38.51 10.10 9.20
C ILE A 377 -37.51 11.19 9.59
N LEU A 378 -36.41 10.77 10.20
CA LEU A 378 -35.32 11.66 10.59
C LEU A 378 -34.06 11.33 9.79
N LEU A 379 -33.42 12.37 9.26
CA LEU A 379 -32.16 12.27 8.55
C LEU A 379 -31.00 12.78 9.41
N SER A 380 -29.85 12.12 9.31
CA SER A 380 -28.60 12.55 9.92
C SER A 380 -27.50 12.54 8.88
N ILE A 381 -27.05 13.74 8.49
CA ILE A 381 -25.99 13.96 7.51
C ILE A 381 -24.69 14.16 8.26
N TYR A 382 -23.68 13.32 7.98
CA TYR A 382 -22.39 13.36 8.67
C TYR A 382 -21.21 13.03 7.73
N GLU A 383 -20.02 13.52 8.10
CA GLU A 383 -18.77 13.16 7.45
C GLU A 383 -18.41 11.70 7.78
N ARG A 384 -18.03 10.92 6.76
CA ARG A 384 -17.62 9.52 6.96
C ARG A 384 -16.44 9.44 7.94
N TYR A 385 -16.43 8.36 8.72
CA TYR A 385 -15.39 8.16 9.72
C TYR A 385 -14.00 8.16 9.07
N ARG A 386 -13.20 9.17 9.40
CA ARG A 386 -11.77 9.24 9.09
C ARG A 386 -10.98 8.95 10.36
N PRO A 387 -10.15 7.90 10.40
CA PRO A 387 -9.36 7.61 11.59
C PRO A 387 -8.37 8.76 11.84
N GLU A 388 -8.37 9.31 13.06
CA GLU A 388 -7.43 10.37 13.45
C GLU A 388 -5.96 9.87 13.37
N TYR A 389 -5.76 8.57 13.55
CA TYR A 389 -4.45 7.92 13.51
C TYR A 389 -4.36 6.90 12.36
N ASN A 390 -3.35 7.05 11.53
CA ASN A 390 -3.03 6.07 10.49
C ASN A 390 -2.36 4.84 11.12
N VAL A 391 -3.16 3.84 11.49
CA VAL A 391 -2.66 2.57 12.06
C VAL A 391 -1.64 1.91 11.12
N SER A 392 -1.88 1.97 9.81
CA SER A 392 -0.95 1.45 8.80
C SER A 392 0.43 2.13 8.83
N ALA A 393 0.50 3.42 9.20
CA ALA A 393 1.77 4.15 9.35
C ALA A 393 2.55 3.68 10.59
N VAL A 394 1.85 3.32 11.67
CA VAL A 394 2.48 2.73 12.86
C VAL A 394 2.95 1.30 12.57
N LEU A 395 2.15 0.52 11.84
CA LEU A 395 2.51 -0.84 11.44
C LEU A 395 3.74 -0.86 10.53
N ILE A 396 3.81 0.03 9.53
CA ILE A 396 4.96 0.08 8.63
C ILE A 396 6.22 0.59 9.33
N TRP A 397 6.08 1.54 10.28
CA TRP A 397 7.18 1.96 11.15
C TRP A 397 7.73 0.78 11.96
N ALA A 398 6.85 0.06 12.65
CA ALA A 398 7.24 -1.09 13.48
C ALA A 398 7.88 -2.19 12.61
N PHE A 399 7.33 -2.43 11.42
CA PHE A 399 7.88 -3.38 10.46
C PHE A 399 9.27 -2.97 9.97
N GLY A 400 9.47 -1.71 9.58
CA GLY A 400 10.78 -1.19 9.15
C GLY A 400 11.85 -1.28 10.25
N VAL A 401 11.49 -0.97 11.50
CA VAL A 401 12.38 -1.16 12.67
C VAL A 401 12.70 -2.63 12.90
N PHE A 402 11.70 -3.50 12.81
CA PHE A 402 11.90 -4.94 12.95
C PHE A 402 12.85 -5.49 11.87
N VAL A 403 12.66 -5.10 10.59
CA VAL A 403 13.50 -5.51 9.47
C VAL A 403 14.94 -4.99 9.64
N ALA A 404 15.13 -3.73 10.02
CA ALA A 404 16.46 -3.17 10.28
C ALA A 404 17.18 -3.93 11.43
N TRP A 405 16.45 -4.21 12.50
CA TRP A 405 16.97 -4.94 13.67
C TRP A 405 17.38 -6.37 13.31
N ILE A 406 16.50 -7.15 12.68
CA ILE A 406 16.77 -8.55 12.36
C ILE A 406 17.89 -8.68 11.32
N SER A 407 17.94 -7.82 10.31
CA SER A 407 18.96 -7.85 9.26
C SER A 407 20.34 -7.51 9.82
N SER A 408 20.43 -6.44 10.62
CA SER A 408 21.68 -6.04 11.30
C SER A 408 22.12 -7.07 12.34
N TYR A 409 21.16 -7.72 13.00
CA TYR A 409 21.45 -8.83 13.89
C TYR A 409 22.03 -10.00 13.08
N MET A 410 21.38 -10.46 12.01
CA MET A 410 21.83 -11.58 11.19
C MET A 410 23.23 -11.39 10.60
N SER A 411 23.62 -10.17 10.24
CA SER A 411 24.95 -9.86 9.69
C SER A 411 26.14 -10.29 10.57
N SER A 412 25.98 -10.37 11.90
CA SER A 412 27.02 -10.87 12.83
C SER A 412 26.80 -12.33 13.29
N SER A 413 25.98 -13.10 12.56
CA SER A 413 25.60 -14.46 12.98
C SER A 413 26.77 -15.44 13.03
N GLU A 414 27.76 -15.31 12.15
CA GLU A 414 28.95 -16.17 12.12
C GLU A 414 29.80 -16.00 13.38
N ILE A 415 30.13 -14.76 13.73
CA ILE A 415 30.89 -14.39 14.93
C ILE A 415 30.20 -14.96 16.18
N ARG A 416 28.87 -14.88 16.25
CA ARG A 416 28.09 -15.45 17.36
C ARG A 416 28.15 -16.97 17.43
N ARG A 417 28.12 -17.66 16.29
CA ARG A 417 28.22 -19.14 16.26
C ARG A 417 29.57 -19.58 16.81
N VAL A 418 30.65 -18.93 16.36
CA VAL A 418 32.01 -19.21 16.84
C VAL A 418 32.16 -18.85 18.32
N SER A 419 31.69 -17.69 18.74
CA SER A 419 31.71 -17.28 20.16
C SER A 419 31.04 -18.31 21.08
N LYS A 420 29.89 -18.86 20.66
CA LYS A 420 29.18 -19.91 21.42
C LYS A 420 29.93 -21.25 21.42
N ALA A 421 30.54 -21.62 20.29
CA ALA A 421 31.35 -22.83 20.22
C ALA A 421 32.55 -22.77 21.18
N ILE A 422 33.22 -21.62 21.25
CA ILE A 422 34.34 -21.37 22.18
C ILE A 422 33.88 -21.42 23.63
N GLU A 423 32.72 -20.83 23.94
CA GLU A 423 32.12 -20.84 25.28
C GLU A 423 31.83 -22.27 25.76
N ILE A 424 31.19 -23.10 24.92
CA ILE A 424 30.91 -24.50 25.23
C ILE A 424 32.22 -25.28 25.48
N GLN A 425 33.24 -25.08 24.65
CA GLN A 425 34.53 -25.76 24.83
C GLN A 425 35.23 -25.34 26.14
N ARG A 426 35.08 -24.08 26.57
CA ARG A 426 35.58 -23.63 27.88
C ARG A 426 34.83 -24.23 29.05
N GLU A 427 33.52 -24.29 28.99
CA GLU A 427 32.72 -24.93 30.04
C GLU A 427 33.10 -26.41 30.19
N LEU A 428 33.33 -27.10 29.07
CA LEU A 428 33.83 -28.47 29.06
C LEU A 428 35.21 -28.57 29.71
N LYS A 429 36.14 -27.66 29.36
CA LYS A 429 37.47 -27.63 29.98
C LYS A 429 37.40 -27.41 31.50
N VAL A 430 36.66 -26.41 31.96
CA VAL A 430 36.50 -26.12 33.41
C VAL A 430 35.90 -27.33 34.13
N ARG A 431 34.94 -28.02 33.50
CA ARG A 431 34.34 -29.23 34.06
C ARG A 431 35.35 -30.38 34.16
N MET A 432 36.22 -30.56 33.16
CA MET A 432 37.30 -31.54 33.20
C MET A 432 38.33 -31.20 34.29
N ASP A 433 38.77 -29.95 34.37
CA ASP A 433 39.72 -29.49 35.39
C ASP A 433 39.17 -29.67 36.82
N THR A 434 37.85 -29.49 37.01
CA THR A 434 37.16 -29.72 38.30
C THR A 434 37.10 -31.21 38.66
N LEU A 435 36.94 -32.10 37.67
CA LEU A 435 36.95 -33.55 37.88
C LEU A 435 38.34 -34.06 38.24
N ASP A 436 39.40 -33.52 37.62
CA ASP A 436 40.79 -33.86 37.93
C ASP A 436 41.22 -33.30 39.30
N GLY A 437 40.74 -32.10 39.69
CA GLY A 437 41.04 -31.47 40.98
C GLY A 437 40.45 -32.16 42.21
N ASN A 438 39.33 -32.88 42.07
CA ASN A 438 38.71 -33.66 43.16
C ASN A 438 39.22 -35.11 43.23
N GLY A 439 40.10 -35.53 42.32
CA GLY A 439 40.52 -36.91 42.10
C GLY A 439 41.90 -37.27 42.67
N GLY A 440 42.17 -36.91 43.93
CA GLY A 440 43.38 -37.31 44.65
C GLY A 440 43.40 -38.76 45.16
N MET A 441 42.80 -39.75 44.47
CA MET A 441 43.07 -41.20 44.64
C MET A 441 42.20 -42.04 43.71
N ALA A 442 42.68 -42.35 42.50
CA ALA A 442 42.29 -43.54 41.72
C ALA A 442 43.12 -43.65 40.44
N ARG A 443 44.44 -43.78 40.57
CA ARG A 443 45.32 -44.12 39.43
C ARG A 443 45.41 -45.63 39.27
N GLN A 444 44.29 -46.31 39.04
CA GLN A 444 44.25 -47.64 38.45
C GLN A 444 42.79 -48.03 38.14
N THR A 445 42.60 -48.76 37.04
CA THR A 445 41.34 -49.37 36.58
C THR A 445 40.25 -48.42 36.05
N ASN A 446 40.31 -48.08 34.75
CA ASN A 446 39.32 -48.57 33.78
C ASN A 446 39.63 -48.12 32.35
N ASN A 447 40.17 -49.03 31.54
CA ASN A 447 40.22 -48.89 30.08
C ASN A 447 38.84 -49.02 29.40
N ASN A 448 37.76 -49.17 30.17
CA ASN A 448 36.41 -49.43 29.65
C ASN A 448 35.50 -48.19 29.61
N VAL A 449 35.89 -47.05 30.20
CA VAL A 449 35.14 -45.78 30.07
C VAL A 449 35.59 -44.97 28.85
N ARG A 450 36.81 -45.22 28.34
CA ARG A 450 37.31 -44.65 27.07
C ARG A 450 36.63 -45.21 25.81
N ARG A 451 35.71 -46.16 25.95
CA ARG A 451 35.03 -46.82 24.82
C ARG A 451 33.53 -46.52 24.69
N ALA A 452 32.94 -45.69 25.56
CA ALA A 452 31.49 -45.47 25.61
C ALA A 452 31.01 -44.15 24.97
N SER A 453 31.84 -43.49 24.15
CA SER A 453 31.42 -42.29 23.40
C SER A 453 32.22 -42.18 22.11
N LEU A 454 31.99 -43.12 21.19
CA LEU A 454 32.22 -43.02 19.74
C LEU A 454 31.88 -44.40 19.12
N GLU A 455 30.60 -44.72 19.09
CA GLU A 455 30.04 -45.60 18.06
C GLU A 455 29.15 -44.73 17.18
N VAL A 456 29.72 -44.30 16.05
CA VAL A 456 28.96 -43.90 14.86
C VAL A 456 29.37 -44.91 13.80
N GLU A 457 28.39 -45.68 13.34
CA GLU A 457 28.52 -46.66 12.26
C GLU A 457 29.14 -46.05 10.99
N GLU A 458 30.07 -46.78 10.39
CA GLU A 458 30.51 -46.60 9.01
C GLU A 458 29.37 -46.94 8.02
N PRO A 459 29.28 -46.25 6.87
CA PRO A 459 28.91 -46.89 5.62
C PRO A 459 30.19 -47.32 4.88
N SER A 460 30.21 -48.58 4.48
CA SER A 460 31.34 -49.26 3.87
C SER A 460 31.64 -48.79 2.43
N GLY A 461 32.92 -48.54 2.15
CA GLY A 461 33.52 -48.75 0.83
C GLY A 461 34.28 -47.55 0.23
N GLY A 462 35.63 -47.59 0.30
CA GLY A 462 36.50 -46.96 -0.71
C GLY A 462 37.70 -46.16 -0.22
N SER A 463 38.86 -46.82 -0.16
CA SER A 463 40.26 -46.36 -0.19
C SER A 463 40.74 -45.22 0.73
N ALA A 464 41.78 -45.56 1.49
CA ALA A 464 42.55 -44.70 2.38
C ALA A 464 43.18 -43.49 1.68
N ASP A 465 43.03 -42.31 2.28
CA ASP A 465 44.13 -41.38 2.50
C ASP A 465 43.84 -40.47 3.72
N GLU A 466 44.92 -40.18 4.43
CA GLU A 466 45.13 -39.52 5.72
C GLU A 466 44.02 -38.59 6.29
N ARG A 467 43.42 -38.96 7.43
CA ARG A 467 42.62 -38.06 8.27
C ARG A 467 43.12 -38.11 9.72
N THR A 468 43.84 -37.07 10.13
CA THR A 468 44.47 -36.94 11.44
C THR A 468 43.41 -36.81 12.55
N ILE A 469 43.25 -37.86 13.36
CA ILE A 469 42.44 -37.83 14.59
C ILE A 469 43.25 -37.08 15.66
N TYR A 470 42.88 -35.83 15.98
CA TYR A 470 43.44 -35.14 17.15
C TYR A 470 42.71 -35.55 18.43
N GLN A 471 43.54 -36.00 19.35
CA GLN A 471 43.26 -36.69 20.61
C GLN A 471 42.62 -35.76 21.65
N SER A 472 41.56 -36.23 22.32
CA SER A 472 40.91 -35.60 23.48
C SER A 472 41.79 -35.50 24.73
N ASP A 473 43.01 -36.03 24.68
CA ASP A 473 43.94 -36.08 25.82
C ASP A 473 44.68 -34.75 26.09
N ASN A 474 44.53 -33.72 25.25
CA ASN A 474 45.27 -32.45 25.36
C ASN A 474 44.42 -31.22 25.78
N LEU A 475 43.11 -31.36 26.04
CA LEU A 475 42.25 -30.20 26.31
C LEU A 475 42.51 -29.53 27.67
N SER A 476 42.95 -30.27 28.69
CA SER A 476 43.30 -29.72 30.01
C SER A 476 44.54 -28.81 29.97
N SER A 477 45.51 -29.09 29.09
CA SER A 477 46.74 -28.30 28.90
C SER A 477 46.65 -27.25 27.77
N ALA A 478 45.55 -27.25 27.00
CA ALA A 478 45.39 -26.34 25.86
C ALA A 478 45.26 -24.87 26.29
N SER A 479 46.01 -23.97 25.65
CA SER A 479 45.84 -22.52 25.83
C SER A 479 44.46 -22.06 25.32
N ASN A 480 43.98 -20.92 25.81
CA ASN A 480 42.71 -20.34 25.35
C ASN A 480 42.65 -20.10 23.82
N ALA A 481 43.80 -19.82 23.19
CA ALA A 481 43.92 -19.69 21.75
C ALA A 481 43.81 -21.04 21.03
N ALA A 482 44.37 -22.11 21.60
CA ALA A 482 44.25 -23.46 21.03
C ALA A 482 42.80 -23.98 21.10
N ILE A 483 42.08 -23.70 22.20
CA ILE A 483 40.65 -24.02 22.33
C ILE A 483 39.83 -23.27 21.28
N ALA A 484 40.15 -21.99 21.04
CA ALA A 484 39.48 -21.20 20.02
C ALA A 484 39.71 -21.77 18.61
N ALA A 485 40.96 -22.12 18.27
CA ALA A 485 41.28 -22.75 16.99
C ALA A 485 40.52 -24.08 16.76
N ILE A 486 40.44 -24.92 17.80
CA ILE A 486 39.67 -26.20 17.73
C ILE A 486 38.18 -25.93 17.53
N ALA A 487 37.60 -24.96 18.27
CA ALA A 487 36.19 -24.62 18.15
C ALA A 487 35.83 -24.09 16.75
N ILE A 488 36.70 -23.25 16.18
CA ILE A 488 36.56 -22.68 14.83
C ILE A 488 36.59 -23.81 13.77
N GLN A 489 37.51 -24.76 13.92
CA GLN A 489 37.63 -25.90 13.02
C GLN A 489 36.44 -26.87 13.13
N GLN A 490 35.88 -27.04 14.34
CA GLN A 490 34.71 -27.90 14.59
C GLN A 490 33.37 -27.29 14.20
N SER A 491 33.25 -25.96 14.12
CA SER A 491 32.03 -25.30 13.63
C SER A 491 31.75 -25.52 12.14
N GLY A 492 32.55 -26.37 11.48
CA GLY A 492 32.62 -26.53 10.02
C GLY A 492 33.55 -25.46 9.50
N GLY A 493 34.76 -25.85 9.09
CA GLY A 493 35.76 -24.93 8.54
C GLY A 493 35.11 -24.02 7.51
N VAL A 494 35.14 -22.72 7.78
CA VAL A 494 34.56 -21.72 6.89
C VAL A 494 35.45 -21.68 5.65
N SER A 495 34.88 -22.07 4.53
CA SER A 495 35.50 -21.96 3.22
C SER A 495 35.98 -20.52 3.01
N HIS A 496 37.20 -20.40 2.47
CA HIS A 496 37.86 -19.18 2.04
C HIS A 496 36.87 -18.09 1.62
N GLN A 497 36.99 -16.94 2.27
CA GLN A 497 36.57 -15.60 1.83
C GLN A 497 35.67 -15.62 0.58
N GLU A 498 34.36 -15.88 0.76
CA GLU A 498 33.40 -15.31 -0.18
C GLU A 498 33.69 -13.81 -0.19
N GLU A 499 33.88 -13.24 -1.38
CA GLU A 499 34.26 -11.85 -1.61
C GLU A 499 33.31 -10.90 -0.85
N SER A 500 33.59 -10.64 0.42
CA SER A 500 32.87 -9.64 1.18
C SER A 500 33.23 -8.31 0.55
N LEU A 501 32.26 -7.67 -0.08
CA LEU A 501 32.48 -6.40 -0.76
C LEU A 501 32.83 -5.34 0.29
N GLU A 502 34.12 -5.08 0.45
CA GLU A 502 34.61 -4.05 1.36
C GLU A 502 34.29 -2.69 0.75
N LEU A 503 33.34 -1.98 1.35
CA LEU A 503 32.95 -0.68 0.82
C LEU A 503 34.08 0.33 1.05
N THR A 504 34.64 0.86 -0.04
CA THR A 504 35.55 2.01 0.01
C THR A 504 34.80 3.30 -0.28
N ALA A 505 35.39 4.46 0.06
CA ALA A 505 34.77 5.75 -0.25
C ALA A 505 34.52 5.95 -1.77
N ALA A 506 35.32 5.32 -2.63
CA ALA A 506 35.12 5.34 -4.08
C ALA A 506 33.85 4.55 -4.48
N HIS A 507 33.58 3.41 -3.85
CA HIS A 507 32.35 2.66 -4.08
C HIS A 507 31.10 3.45 -3.66
N ALA A 508 31.18 4.23 -2.56
CA ALA A 508 30.08 5.09 -2.13
C ALA A 508 29.78 6.22 -3.14
N ALA A 509 30.81 6.86 -3.70
CA ALA A 509 30.66 7.85 -4.76
C ALA A 509 30.13 7.22 -6.06
N GLY A 510 30.65 6.04 -6.44
CA GLY A 510 30.19 5.28 -7.59
C GLY A 510 28.73 4.86 -7.47
N PHE A 511 28.30 4.41 -6.28
CA PHE A 511 26.90 4.11 -5.99
C PHE A 511 26.01 5.31 -6.25
N LEU A 512 26.39 6.50 -5.80
CA LEU A 512 25.59 7.70 -6.00
C LEU A 512 25.49 8.10 -7.47
N VAL A 513 26.60 8.02 -8.22
CA VAL A 513 26.60 8.30 -9.66
C VAL A 513 25.67 7.32 -10.38
N MET A 514 25.79 6.02 -10.09
CA MET A 514 24.95 4.98 -10.68
C MET A 514 23.47 5.13 -10.30
N ALA A 515 23.17 5.46 -9.05
CA ALA A 515 21.81 5.71 -8.60
C ALA A 515 21.20 6.95 -9.28
N SER A 516 22.00 8.02 -9.40
CA SER A 516 21.58 9.27 -10.07
C SER A 516 21.31 9.04 -11.56
N THR A 517 22.22 8.34 -12.25
CA THR A 517 22.06 8.04 -13.69
C THR A 517 20.87 7.11 -13.91
N SER A 518 20.68 6.10 -13.06
CA SER A 518 19.53 5.20 -13.10
C SER A 518 18.22 5.96 -12.92
N LEU A 519 18.09 6.84 -11.92
CA LEU A 519 16.87 7.63 -11.70
C LEU A 519 16.56 8.56 -12.88
N LEU A 520 17.57 9.21 -13.47
CA LEU A 520 17.38 10.04 -14.65
C LEU A 520 16.95 9.22 -15.87
N ILE A 521 17.52 8.03 -16.06
CA ILE A 521 17.09 7.11 -17.12
C ILE A 521 15.62 6.71 -16.94
N LEU A 522 15.22 6.35 -15.71
CA LEU A 522 13.82 6.01 -15.41
C LEU A 522 12.87 7.19 -15.69
N PHE A 523 13.28 8.41 -15.33
CA PHE A 523 12.50 9.61 -15.57
C PHE A 523 12.31 9.92 -17.07
N PHE A 524 13.38 9.89 -17.86
CA PHE A 524 13.31 10.24 -19.29
C PHE A 524 12.75 9.12 -20.17
N PHE A 525 13.13 7.86 -19.92
CA PHE A 525 12.76 6.73 -20.78
C PHE A 525 11.51 5.96 -20.31
N LYS A 526 10.98 6.24 -19.11
CA LYS A 526 9.75 5.64 -18.56
C LYS A 526 9.72 4.09 -18.63
N ILE A 527 10.86 3.46 -18.38
CA ILE A 527 11.05 2.00 -18.48
C ILE A 527 10.61 1.22 -17.22
N TYR A 528 9.55 1.66 -16.55
CA TYR A 528 9.11 1.14 -15.24
C TYR A 528 8.79 -0.37 -15.27
N ASN A 529 8.29 -0.87 -16.40
CA ASN A 529 8.02 -2.30 -16.60
C ASN A 529 9.30 -3.16 -16.53
N VAL A 530 10.43 -2.63 -16.99
CA VAL A 530 11.74 -3.31 -16.90
C VAL A 530 12.19 -3.41 -15.45
N VAL A 531 11.93 -2.37 -14.65
CA VAL A 531 12.23 -2.37 -13.21
C VAL A 531 11.42 -3.46 -12.49
N LYS A 532 10.14 -3.64 -12.82
CA LYS A 532 9.31 -4.73 -12.27
C LYS A 532 9.92 -6.12 -12.57
N ILE A 533 10.41 -6.34 -13.79
CA ILE A 533 11.04 -7.61 -14.19
C ILE A 533 12.35 -7.83 -13.43
N MET A 534 13.23 -6.83 -13.40
CA MET A 534 14.52 -6.91 -12.71
C MET A 534 14.34 -7.13 -11.21
N TYR A 535 13.36 -6.45 -10.60
CA TYR A 535 13.01 -6.62 -9.20
C TYR A 535 12.53 -8.04 -8.91
N ALA A 536 11.62 -8.59 -9.73
CA ALA A 536 11.12 -9.95 -9.56
C ALA A 536 12.24 -11.00 -9.62
N PHE A 537 13.17 -10.86 -10.59
CA PHE A 537 14.31 -11.77 -10.73
C PHE A 537 15.25 -11.69 -9.51
N GLY A 538 15.68 -10.47 -9.14
CA GLY A 538 16.59 -10.26 -8.01
C GLY A 538 16.00 -10.73 -6.67
N CYS A 539 14.74 -10.39 -6.40
CA CYS A 539 14.08 -10.77 -5.15
C CYS A 539 13.78 -12.26 -5.06
N SER A 540 13.51 -12.93 -6.18
CA SER A 540 13.31 -14.39 -6.19
C SER A 540 14.58 -15.12 -5.78
N GLY A 541 15.75 -14.64 -6.20
CA GLY A 541 17.04 -15.16 -5.76
C GLY A 541 17.27 -14.97 -4.25
N ALA A 542 17.02 -13.75 -3.75
CA ALA A 542 17.15 -13.47 -2.32
C ALA A 542 16.15 -14.28 -1.47
N PHE A 543 14.91 -14.44 -1.93
CA PHE A 543 13.89 -15.26 -1.28
C PHE A 543 14.30 -16.74 -1.22
N ALA A 544 14.92 -17.25 -2.29
CA ALA A 544 15.44 -18.61 -2.34
C ALA A 544 16.48 -18.87 -1.25
N GLN A 545 17.48 -17.98 -1.15
CA GLN A 545 18.59 -18.13 -0.21
C GLN A 545 18.16 -17.91 1.25
N MET A 546 17.34 -16.89 1.50
CA MET A 546 17.03 -16.46 2.88
C MET A 546 15.92 -17.28 3.54
N ILE A 547 14.91 -17.72 2.78
CA ILE A 547 13.71 -18.35 3.34
C ILE A 547 13.58 -19.79 2.86
N VAL A 548 13.55 -20.00 1.54
CA VAL A 548 13.12 -21.30 0.98
C VAL A 548 14.17 -22.38 1.24
N HIS A 549 15.44 -22.11 0.99
CA HIS A 549 16.55 -23.06 1.17
C HIS A 549 16.71 -23.54 2.63
N PRO A 550 16.92 -22.66 3.63
CA PRO A 550 17.01 -23.09 5.02
C PRO A 550 15.69 -23.70 5.52
N GLY A 551 14.54 -23.24 5.00
CA GLY A 551 13.22 -23.79 5.29
C GLY A 551 13.09 -25.25 4.82
N PHE A 552 13.56 -25.56 3.62
CA PHE A 552 13.51 -26.90 3.05
C PHE A 552 14.48 -27.86 3.77
N ILE A 553 15.68 -27.41 4.11
CA ILE A 553 16.61 -28.19 4.95
C ILE A 553 15.98 -28.52 6.32
N ALA A 554 15.36 -27.52 6.95
CA ALA A 554 14.68 -27.72 8.23
C ALA A 554 13.50 -28.70 8.10
N LEU A 555 12.76 -28.63 7.00
CA LEU A 555 11.66 -29.54 6.69
C LEU A 555 12.13 -30.98 6.50
N CYS A 556 13.16 -31.21 5.67
CA CYS A 556 13.73 -32.54 5.44
C CYS A 556 14.29 -33.15 6.74
N ARG A 557 14.98 -32.36 7.58
CA ARG A 557 15.44 -32.82 8.90
C ARG A 557 14.28 -33.16 9.83
N LYS A 558 13.20 -32.39 9.80
CA LYS A 558 12.00 -32.65 10.61
C LYS A 558 11.28 -33.93 10.17
N LEU A 559 11.25 -34.19 8.88
CA LEU A 559 10.64 -35.38 8.28
C LEU A 559 11.57 -36.61 8.30
N ARG A 560 12.82 -36.47 8.78
CA ARG A 560 13.88 -37.51 8.71
C ARG A 560 14.03 -38.08 7.29
N TRP A 561 13.94 -37.21 6.29
CA TRP A 561 14.15 -37.54 4.89
C TRP A 561 15.57 -37.14 4.51
N ASP A 562 16.51 -38.08 4.66
CA ASP A 562 17.94 -37.84 4.43
C ASP A 562 18.36 -37.98 2.96
N ASP A 563 17.55 -38.66 2.14
CA ASP A 563 17.84 -38.87 0.72
C ASP A 563 17.92 -37.59 -0.13
N PRO A 564 17.03 -36.59 0.00
CA PRO A 564 17.13 -35.35 -0.78
C PRO A 564 18.30 -34.44 -0.37
N LEU A 565 18.90 -34.63 0.81
CA LEU A 565 20.08 -33.87 1.25
C LEU A 565 21.38 -34.35 0.60
N LYS A 566 21.40 -35.57 0.02
CA LYS A 566 22.58 -36.11 -0.64
C LYS A 566 22.79 -35.39 -1.99
N PRO A 567 24.05 -35.11 -2.39
CA PRO A 567 24.33 -34.51 -3.70
C PRO A 567 23.87 -35.45 -4.82
N LEU A 568 23.41 -34.86 -5.93
CA LEU A 568 22.90 -35.64 -7.07
C LEU A 568 23.98 -36.61 -7.58
N SER A 569 23.65 -37.89 -7.67
CA SER A 569 24.62 -38.93 -8.07
C SER A 569 25.20 -38.71 -9.47
N TRP A 570 24.41 -38.20 -10.42
CA TRP A 570 24.84 -37.88 -11.80
C TRP A 570 25.57 -36.53 -11.94
N PHE A 571 25.51 -35.69 -10.91
CA PHE A 571 26.14 -34.37 -10.84
C PHE A 571 26.96 -34.30 -9.54
N SER A 572 27.86 -35.28 -9.41
CA SER A 572 28.84 -35.38 -8.33
C SER A 572 30.23 -35.23 -8.92
N GLU A 573 31.21 -34.83 -8.11
CA GLU A 573 32.58 -34.55 -8.57
C GLU A 573 33.19 -35.72 -9.35
N ALA A 574 32.93 -36.95 -8.88
CA ALA A 574 33.35 -38.20 -9.52
C ALA A 574 32.62 -38.50 -10.83
N ALA A 575 31.36 -38.07 -10.99
CA ALA A 575 30.60 -38.23 -12.23
C ALA A 575 31.02 -37.21 -13.29
N VAL A 576 31.25 -35.96 -12.90
CA VAL A 576 31.71 -34.90 -13.79
C VAL A 576 33.11 -35.21 -14.32
N THR A 577 34.07 -35.55 -13.45
CA THR A 577 35.42 -35.94 -13.87
C THR A 577 35.41 -37.13 -14.83
N ARG A 578 34.55 -38.14 -14.59
CA ARG A 578 34.41 -39.30 -15.48
C ARG A 578 33.94 -38.92 -16.88
N GLU A 579 32.95 -38.05 -17.01
CA GLU A 579 32.44 -37.60 -18.31
C GLU A 579 33.38 -36.59 -19.00
N THR A 580 34.11 -35.79 -18.23
CA THR A 580 35.15 -34.88 -18.76
C THR A 580 36.31 -35.66 -19.38
N LEU A 581 36.73 -36.74 -18.71
CA LEU A 581 37.77 -37.67 -19.21
C LEU A 581 37.32 -38.47 -20.44
N ARG A 582 36.01 -38.69 -20.61
CA ARG A 582 35.45 -39.42 -21.76
C ARG A 582 35.46 -38.62 -23.05
N GLY A 583 35.69 -37.31 -22.97
CA GLY A 583 35.78 -36.39 -24.10
C GLY A 583 34.43 -36.10 -24.77
N GLY A 584 34.35 -34.96 -25.47
CA GLY A 584 33.17 -34.54 -26.23
C GLY A 584 32.44 -33.33 -25.64
N MET A 585 31.43 -32.84 -26.37
CA MET A 585 30.70 -31.60 -26.03
C MET A 585 29.94 -31.70 -24.70
N LYS A 586 29.49 -32.92 -24.33
CA LYS A 586 28.79 -33.19 -23.08
C LYS A 586 29.71 -33.10 -21.86
N GLY A 587 30.94 -33.63 -21.94
CA GLY A 587 31.93 -33.56 -20.88
C GLY A 587 32.44 -32.14 -20.61
N HIS A 588 32.71 -31.37 -21.68
CA HIS A 588 33.07 -29.95 -21.54
C HIS A 588 31.93 -29.10 -20.95
N CYS A 589 30.69 -29.34 -21.38
CA CYS A 589 29.51 -28.65 -20.84
C CYS A 589 29.31 -28.98 -19.35
N MET A 590 29.40 -30.27 -18.97
CA MET A 590 29.32 -30.73 -17.57
C MET A 590 30.42 -30.10 -16.69
N SER A 591 31.65 -29.97 -17.21
CA SER A 591 32.77 -29.35 -16.49
C SER A 591 32.56 -27.85 -16.28
N CYS A 592 32.10 -27.11 -17.31
CA CYS A 592 31.70 -25.70 -17.16
C CYS A 592 30.55 -25.53 -16.16
N LEU A 593 29.55 -26.41 -16.22
CA LEU A 593 28.41 -26.36 -15.30
C LEU A 593 28.85 -26.64 -13.85
N TRP A 594 29.77 -27.59 -13.65
CA TRP A 594 30.35 -27.89 -12.34
C TRP A 594 31.17 -26.74 -11.77
N SER A 595 31.96 -26.06 -12.62
CA SER A 595 32.71 -24.86 -12.25
C SER A 595 31.82 -23.72 -11.74
N VAL A 596 30.58 -23.63 -12.20
CA VAL A 596 29.65 -22.56 -11.83
C VAL A 596 28.76 -22.94 -10.65
N PHE A 597 28.28 -24.18 -10.60
CA PHE A 597 27.24 -24.60 -9.63
C PHE A 597 27.75 -25.48 -8.49
N GLY A 598 28.94 -26.10 -8.61
CA GLY A 598 29.46 -27.03 -7.61
C GLY A 598 28.57 -28.26 -7.36
N PRO A 599 28.75 -28.99 -6.24
CA PRO A 599 27.90 -30.12 -5.87
C PRO A 599 26.49 -29.63 -5.46
N THR A 600 25.53 -29.72 -6.37
CA THR A 600 24.13 -29.35 -6.10
C THR A 600 23.35 -30.51 -5.47
N SER A 601 22.51 -30.21 -4.48
CA SER A 601 21.53 -31.14 -3.90
C SER A 601 20.13 -30.96 -4.53
N MET A 602 19.25 -31.96 -4.35
CA MET A 602 17.86 -31.86 -4.82
C MET A 602 17.10 -30.75 -4.10
N VAL A 603 17.48 -30.48 -2.85
CA VAL A 603 16.95 -29.37 -2.05
C VAL A 603 17.27 -28.01 -2.68
N ASP A 604 18.51 -27.83 -3.15
CA ASP A 604 18.95 -26.58 -3.76
C ASP A 604 18.13 -26.28 -5.02
N LEU A 605 18.02 -27.26 -5.92
CA LEU A 605 17.24 -27.13 -7.14
C LEU A 605 15.76 -26.87 -6.86
N ALA A 606 15.15 -27.62 -5.93
CA ALA A 606 13.76 -27.44 -5.54
C ALA A 606 13.49 -26.04 -4.96
N SER A 607 14.41 -25.53 -4.14
CA SER A 607 14.29 -24.21 -3.52
C SER A 607 14.33 -23.07 -4.56
N VAL A 608 15.20 -23.18 -5.56
CA VAL A 608 15.32 -22.22 -6.67
C VAL A 608 14.06 -22.25 -7.53
N VAL A 609 13.63 -23.44 -7.97
CA VAL A 609 12.44 -23.60 -8.82
C VAL A 609 11.18 -23.04 -8.15
N LEU A 610 10.98 -23.34 -6.85
CA LEU A 610 9.85 -22.82 -6.10
C LEU A 610 9.88 -21.29 -6.00
N SER A 611 11.05 -20.72 -5.70
CA SER A 611 11.20 -19.26 -5.51
C SER A 611 10.96 -18.48 -6.79
N TYR A 612 11.55 -18.90 -7.90
CA TYR A 612 11.31 -18.27 -9.20
C TYR A 612 9.89 -18.51 -9.72
N GLY A 613 9.26 -19.63 -9.37
CA GLY A 613 7.83 -19.85 -9.64
C GLY A 613 6.94 -18.84 -8.93
N VAL A 614 7.20 -18.57 -7.64
CA VAL A 614 6.49 -17.54 -6.86
C VAL A 614 6.75 -16.13 -7.44
N GLY A 615 7.99 -15.82 -7.82
CA GLY A 615 8.34 -14.55 -8.47
C GLY A 615 7.69 -14.34 -9.83
N ALA A 616 7.60 -15.40 -10.64
CA ALA A 616 6.93 -15.37 -11.94
C ALA A 616 5.41 -15.15 -11.77
N PHE A 617 4.79 -15.76 -10.76
CA PHE A 617 3.38 -15.53 -10.45
C PHE A 617 3.12 -14.11 -9.94
N TRP A 618 4.00 -13.58 -9.08
CA TRP A 618 3.94 -12.17 -8.65
C TRP A 618 4.02 -11.22 -9.86
N LEU A 619 4.95 -11.49 -10.78
CA LEU A 619 5.12 -10.71 -12.01
C LEU A 619 3.89 -10.81 -12.91
N TRP A 620 3.32 -12.01 -13.06
CA TRP A 620 2.10 -12.22 -13.82
C TRP A 620 0.95 -11.35 -13.26
N VAL A 621 0.71 -11.38 -11.94
CA VAL A 621 -0.28 -10.50 -11.29
C VAL A 621 0.02 -9.02 -11.54
N ALA A 622 1.29 -8.61 -11.48
CA ALA A 622 1.71 -7.23 -11.71
C ALA A 622 1.38 -6.69 -13.11
N PHE A 623 1.27 -7.56 -14.11
CA PHE A 623 0.98 -7.20 -15.50
C PHE A 623 -0.47 -7.48 -15.93
N THR A 624 -1.17 -8.41 -15.27
CA THR A 624 -2.54 -8.80 -15.66
C THR A 624 -3.62 -8.05 -14.91
N ILE A 625 -3.41 -7.72 -13.63
CA ILE A 625 -4.43 -7.08 -12.80
C ILE A 625 -4.22 -5.56 -12.78
N PRO A 626 -5.24 -4.75 -13.12
CA PRO A 626 -5.22 -3.32 -12.86
C PRO A 626 -5.28 -3.06 -11.34
N HIS A 627 -4.40 -2.20 -10.81
CA HIS A 627 -4.22 -1.94 -9.37
C HIS A 627 -3.84 -3.19 -8.55
N PRO A 628 -2.63 -3.76 -8.79
CA PRO A 628 -2.21 -4.95 -8.07
C PRO A 628 -2.02 -4.69 -6.56
N ASP A 629 -1.83 -3.45 -6.13
CA ASP A 629 -1.75 -3.03 -4.72
C ASP A 629 -3.04 -3.29 -3.92
N THR A 630 -4.19 -3.34 -4.59
CA THR A 630 -5.46 -3.75 -3.95
C THR A 630 -5.50 -5.24 -3.63
N VAL A 631 -4.68 -6.04 -4.31
CA VAL A 631 -4.61 -7.49 -4.13
C VAL A 631 -3.73 -7.82 -2.93
N VAL A 632 -4.30 -8.46 -1.92
CA VAL A 632 -3.59 -8.83 -0.68
C VAL A 632 -2.33 -9.63 -0.95
N PHE A 633 -2.42 -10.62 -1.84
CA PHE A 633 -1.28 -11.44 -2.24
C PHE A 633 -0.11 -10.61 -2.76
N TYR A 634 -0.38 -9.58 -3.56
CA TYR A 634 0.65 -8.81 -4.26
C TYR A 634 1.48 -7.98 -3.29
N TRP A 635 0.84 -7.15 -2.46
CA TRP A 635 1.56 -6.27 -1.52
C TRP A 635 2.23 -7.05 -0.39
N VAL A 636 1.63 -8.16 0.08
CA VAL A 636 2.26 -9.03 1.08
C VAL A 636 3.53 -9.65 0.53
N LEU A 637 3.46 -10.22 -0.68
CA LEU A 637 4.62 -10.87 -1.29
C LEU A 637 5.71 -9.85 -1.66
N GLN A 638 5.32 -8.64 -2.10
CA GLN A 638 6.27 -7.54 -2.30
C GLN A 638 7.02 -7.18 -1.01
N ASN A 639 6.33 -7.10 0.14
CA ASN A 639 6.97 -6.83 1.43
C ASN A 639 7.91 -7.96 1.88
N ILE A 640 7.56 -9.22 1.60
CA ILE A 640 8.43 -10.37 1.86
C ILE A 640 9.69 -10.29 0.98
N PHE A 641 9.53 -10.04 -0.31
CA PHE A 641 10.63 -9.85 -1.24
C PHE A 641 11.56 -8.70 -0.86
N GLY A 642 11.00 -7.54 -0.50
CA GLY A 642 11.79 -6.40 -0.03
C GLY A 642 12.53 -6.70 1.27
N THR A 643 11.93 -7.48 2.18
CA THR A 643 12.57 -7.93 3.43
C THR A 643 13.75 -8.85 3.15
N CYS A 644 13.59 -9.84 2.26
CA CYS A 644 14.67 -10.74 1.86
C CYS A 644 15.82 -9.98 1.20
N MET A 645 15.51 -9.00 0.34
CA MET A 645 16.53 -8.15 -0.28
C MET A 645 17.28 -7.30 0.75
N CYS A 646 16.58 -6.68 1.71
CA CYS A 646 17.23 -5.92 2.78
C CYS A 646 18.15 -6.79 3.63
N MET A 647 17.71 -8.01 3.98
CA MET A 647 18.52 -8.97 4.74
C MET A 647 19.78 -9.37 3.96
N LEU A 648 19.62 -9.81 2.71
CA LEU A 648 20.74 -10.21 1.85
C LEU A 648 21.74 -9.06 1.67
N PHE A 649 21.25 -7.84 1.45
CA PHE A 649 22.12 -6.68 1.26
C PHE A 649 22.94 -6.36 2.52
N LEU A 650 22.33 -6.38 3.71
CA LEU A 650 23.01 -6.05 4.98
C LEU A 650 23.90 -7.19 5.52
N GLU A 651 23.69 -8.43 5.04
CA GLU A 651 24.55 -9.57 5.32
C GLU A 651 25.78 -9.60 4.39
N THR A 652 25.60 -9.27 3.12
CA THR A 652 26.67 -9.29 2.10
C THR A 652 27.59 -8.07 2.19
N ILE A 653 27.05 -6.86 2.37
CA ILE A 653 27.85 -5.63 2.37
C ILE A 653 28.35 -5.32 3.78
N LYS A 654 29.67 -5.34 3.92
CA LYS A 654 30.38 -5.17 5.19
C LYS A 654 31.11 -3.82 5.19
N LEU A 655 30.85 -2.99 6.20
CA LEU A 655 31.62 -1.76 6.42
C LEU A 655 32.90 -2.07 7.21
N ASN A 656 34.02 -1.56 6.73
CA ASN A 656 35.33 -1.75 7.37
C ASN A 656 35.69 -0.65 8.37
N ALA A 657 35.07 0.53 8.24
CA ALA A 657 35.31 1.66 9.11
C ALA A 657 34.08 2.58 9.18
N ILE A 658 33.88 3.25 10.32
CA ILE A 658 32.81 4.25 10.45
C ILE A 658 33.02 5.39 9.45
N LYS A 659 34.28 5.76 9.15
CA LYS A 659 34.58 6.84 8.20
C LYS A 659 33.88 6.64 6.86
N VAL A 660 33.89 5.41 6.33
CA VAL A 660 33.21 5.11 5.05
C VAL A 660 31.69 5.25 5.19
N GLY A 661 31.12 4.66 6.24
CA GLY A 661 29.68 4.79 6.53
C GLY A 661 29.24 6.23 6.76
N ALA A 662 30.05 7.04 7.44
CA ALA A 662 29.79 8.45 7.69
C ALA A 662 29.80 9.27 6.39
N ILE A 663 30.80 9.08 5.52
CA ILE A 663 30.84 9.73 4.21
C ILE A 663 29.62 9.33 3.38
N LEU A 664 29.31 8.04 3.31
CA LEU A 664 28.16 7.53 2.56
C LEU A 664 26.82 8.12 3.06
N LEU A 665 26.58 8.14 4.38
CA LEU A 665 25.35 8.67 4.96
C LEU A 665 25.21 10.19 4.82
N ILE A 666 26.31 10.95 4.98
CA ILE A 666 26.29 12.42 4.77
C ILE A 666 26.01 12.73 3.30
N VAL A 667 26.62 11.98 2.38
CA VAL A 667 26.39 12.15 0.95
C VAL A 667 24.94 11.77 0.58
N ALA A 668 24.41 10.66 1.13
CA ALA A 668 23.01 10.26 0.94
C ALA A 668 22.01 11.27 1.54
N PHE A 669 22.35 11.91 2.67
CA PHE A 669 21.57 12.98 3.27
C PHE A 669 21.37 14.16 2.32
N PHE A 670 22.46 14.66 1.70
CA PHE A 670 22.35 15.75 0.74
C PHE A 670 21.67 15.32 -0.56
N TYR A 671 21.85 14.07 -0.97
CA TYR A 671 21.19 13.49 -2.13
C TYR A 671 19.67 13.50 -1.99
N ASP A 672 19.14 13.05 -0.85
CA ASP A 672 17.69 13.01 -0.57
C ASP A 672 17.07 14.42 -0.59
N ILE A 673 17.74 15.40 0.06
CA ILE A 673 17.34 16.82 0.04
C ILE A 673 17.30 17.38 -1.38
N PHE A 674 18.31 17.07 -2.20
CA PHE A 674 18.39 17.56 -3.57
C PHE A 674 17.26 17.01 -4.45
N PHE A 675 16.98 15.71 -4.38
CA PHE A 675 15.95 15.08 -5.21
C PHE A 675 14.52 15.41 -4.76
N VAL A 676 14.29 15.65 -3.47
CA VAL A 676 12.96 16.00 -2.93
C VAL A 676 12.66 17.50 -3.09
N PHE A 677 13.55 18.39 -2.63
CA PHE A 677 13.25 19.84 -2.55
C PHE A 677 13.83 20.69 -3.68
N ILE A 678 15.03 20.37 -4.17
CA ILE A 678 15.69 21.21 -5.19
C ILE A 678 15.15 20.90 -6.58
N THR A 679 14.79 19.65 -6.83
CA THR A 679 14.36 19.20 -8.16
C THR A 679 13.07 19.87 -8.67
N PRO A 680 12.00 20.03 -7.87
CA PRO A 680 10.81 20.79 -8.29
C PRO A 680 11.11 22.23 -8.74
N LEU A 681 12.17 22.85 -8.21
CA LEU A 681 12.57 24.21 -8.58
C LEU A 681 13.32 24.27 -9.91
N LEU A 682 13.89 23.14 -10.36
CA LEU A 682 14.67 23.03 -11.58
C LEU A 682 13.83 22.57 -12.78
N THR A 683 12.74 21.83 -12.53
CA THR A 683 11.84 21.34 -13.57
C THR A 683 10.84 22.43 -13.98
N LYS A 684 10.67 22.67 -15.30
CA LYS A 684 9.77 23.72 -15.83
C LYS A 684 8.29 23.51 -15.49
N HIS A 685 7.91 22.29 -15.09
CA HIS A 685 6.55 21.90 -14.75
C HIS A 685 6.29 21.80 -13.23
N GLY A 686 7.28 22.13 -12.38
CA GLY A 686 7.15 22.05 -10.92
C GLY A 686 7.10 20.62 -10.36
N GLU A 687 7.31 19.60 -11.19
CA GLU A 687 7.27 18.20 -10.78
C GLU A 687 8.59 17.74 -10.15
N SER A 688 8.52 17.03 -9.01
CA SER A 688 9.66 16.31 -8.43
C SER A 688 9.96 15.04 -9.22
N ILE A 689 11.20 14.90 -9.72
CA ILE A 689 11.67 13.68 -10.41
C ILE A 689 11.46 12.45 -9.53
N MET A 690 11.78 12.56 -8.23
CA MET A 690 11.63 11.44 -7.29
C MET A 690 10.18 10.99 -7.13
N VAL A 691 9.22 11.92 -7.04
CA VAL A 691 7.80 11.57 -6.91
C VAL A 691 7.29 10.97 -8.22
N ASN A 692 7.60 11.60 -9.36
CA ASN A 692 7.17 11.11 -10.67
C ASN A 692 7.73 9.70 -10.97
N VAL A 693 9.00 9.44 -10.63
CA VAL A 693 9.61 8.11 -10.78
C VAL A 693 9.07 7.12 -9.75
N ALA A 694 8.90 7.52 -8.49
CA ALA A 694 8.36 6.65 -7.43
C ALA A 694 6.93 6.21 -7.75
N THR A 695 6.13 7.05 -8.40
CA THR A 695 4.78 6.75 -8.89
C THR A 695 4.75 6.44 -10.39
N SER A 696 5.83 5.88 -10.96
CA SER A 696 5.91 5.36 -12.34
C SER A 696 5.25 6.21 -13.43
N GLY A 697 5.45 7.54 -13.44
CA GLY A 697 4.91 8.44 -14.46
C GLY A 697 4.07 9.60 -13.95
N GLY A 698 4.02 9.83 -12.63
CA GLY A 698 3.34 10.97 -12.02
C GLY A 698 1.85 10.74 -11.76
N PRO A 699 1.11 11.79 -11.37
CA PRO A 699 -0.35 11.72 -11.24
C PRO A 699 -1.00 11.33 -12.58
N PRO A 700 -2.25 10.83 -12.57
CA PRO A 700 -2.96 10.43 -13.79
C PRO A 700 -2.89 11.52 -14.86
N LYS A 701 -2.69 11.10 -16.12
CA LYS A 701 -2.53 12.02 -17.26
C LYS A 701 -3.85 12.61 -17.73
N ALA A 702 -4.95 11.90 -17.48
CA ALA A 702 -6.28 12.40 -17.75
C ALA A 702 -6.76 13.31 -16.63
N ASP A 703 -7.68 14.21 -16.99
CA ASP A 703 -8.29 15.13 -16.03
C ASP A 703 -8.92 14.35 -14.86
N PRO A 704 -8.86 14.89 -13.64
CA PRO A 704 -9.44 14.25 -12.45
C PRO A 704 -10.87 13.79 -12.69
N SER A 705 -11.70 14.59 -13.39
CA SER A 705 -13.09 14.28 -13.73
C SER A 705 -13.28 13.09 -14.67
N TRP A 706 -12.31 12.82 -15.55
CA TRP A 706 -12.33 11.63 -16.42
C TRP A 706 -11.98 10.37 -15.64
N CYS A 707 -11.06 10.48 -14.68
CA CYS A 707 -10.62 9.37 -13.82
C CYS A 707 -11.58 9.03 -12.72
N GLU A 708 -12.31 10.05 -12.30
CA GLU A 708 -13.47 9.97 -11.46
C GLU A 708 -14.65 9.27 -12.13
N LYS A 709 -14.67 9.23 -13.46
CA LYS A 709 -15.73 8.62 -14.26
C LYS A 709 -15.34 7.22 -14.76
N TYR A 710 -14.08 7.04 -15.11
CA TYR A 710 -13.53 5.78 -15.60
C TYR A 710 -12.26 5.43 -14.81
N PRO A 711 -12.38 5.01 -13.54
CA PRO A 711 -11.24 4.76 -12.66
C PRO A 711 -10.37 3.61 -13.19
N PHE A 712 -10.96 2.68 -13.93
CA PHE A 712 -10.28 1.54 -14.53
C PHE A 712 -9.72 1.81 -15.94
N SER A 713 -9.86 3.04 -16.46
CA SER A 713 -9.32 3.41 -17.78
C SER A 713 -7.79 3.55 -17.74
N ALA A 714 -7.13 3.23 -18.84
CA ALA A 714 -5.67 3.25 -18.91
C ALA A 714 -5.07 4.66 -18.75
N ASP A 715 -5.82 5.70 -19.11
CA ASP A 715 -5.40 7.10 -19.04
C ASP A 715 -5.50 7.71 -17.63
N CYS A 716 -6.24 7.02 -16.76
CA CYS A 716 -6.46 7.36 -15.36
C CYS A 716 -5.56 6.64 -14.39
N LYS A 717 -4.62 5.87 -14.95
CA LYS A 717 -3.50 5.32 -14.21
C LYS A 717 -2.60 6.48 -13.81
N GLY A 718 -2.66 6.89 -12.55
CA GLY A 718 -1.43 7.28 -11.85
C GLY A 718 -0.48 6.08 -11.93
N GLY A 719 0.82 6.30 -12.11
CA GLY A 719 1.71 5.15 -12.24
C GLY A 719 1.80 4.37 -10.93
N ASP A 720 1.83 3.04 -11.04
CA ASP A 720 1.95 2.17 -9.87
C ASP A 720 3.23 2.51 -9.08
N PRO A 721 3.21 2.48 -7.74
CA PRO A 721 4.42 2.64 -6.96
C PRO A 721 5.47 1.61 -7.40
N LEU A 722 6.71 2.07 -7.62
CA LEU A 722 7.82 1.16 -7.93
C LEU A 722 7.98 0.12 -6.81
N PRO A 723 8.30 -1.15 -7.12
CA PRO A 723 8.29 -2.23 -6.13
C PRO A 723 9.38 -2.13 -5.06
N MET A 724 10.27 -1.12 -5.14
CA MET A 724 11.36 -0.86 -4.20
C MET A 724 10.89 -0.10 -2.94
N LEU A 725 9.70 -0.44 -2.45
CA LEU A 725 9.14 0.11 -1.22
C LEU A 725 8.27 -0.92 -0.52
N PHE A 726 8.19 -0.81 0.81
CA PHE A 726 7.16 -1.47 1.57
C PHE A 726 5.85 -0.71 1.45
N ALA A 727 4.77 -1.44 1.28
CA ALA A 727 3.42 -0.89 1.15
C ALA A 727 2.47 -1.63 2.11
N ILE A 728 1.73 -0.87 2.91
CA ILE A 728 0.63 -1.39 3.72
C ILE A 728 -0.61 -0.56 3.40
N PRO A 729 -1.72 -1.17 2.95
CA PRO A 729 -2.95 -0.44 2.67
C PRO A 729 -3.45 0.27 3.93
N ARG A 730 -4.06 1.45 3.78
CA ARG A 730 -4.63 2.20 4.91
C ARG A 730 -5.84 1.45 5.47
N ILE A 731 -5.72 0.95 6.71
CA ILE A 731 -6.77 0.18 7.37
C ILE A 731 -7.80 1.15 7.95
N GLY A 732 -9.04 1.05 7.49
CA GLY A 732 -10.16 1.83 8.03
C GLY A 732 -10.25 3.27 7.52
N ASP A 733 -9.46 3.64 6.51
CA ASP A 733 -9.60 4.91 5.78
C ASP A 733 -10.43 4.66 4.52
N TYR A 734 -11.54 5.37 4.37
CA TYR A 734 -12.35 5.27 3.15
C TYR A 734 -11.61 5.85 1.94
N GLN A 735 -10.62 6.74 2.16
CA GLN A 735 -9.75 7.34 1.14
C GLN A 735 -8.87 6.33 0.38
N GLY A 736 -8.77 5.11 0.91
CA GLY A 736 -7.87 4.09 0.37
C GLY A 736 -6.41 4.55 0.41
N GLY A 737 -5.61 3.99 -0.49
CA GLY A 737 -4.17 4.27 -0.58
C GLY A 737 -3.31 3.42 0.35
N CYS A 738 -2.00 3.54 0.18
CA CYS A 738 -1.00 2.78 0.91
C CYS A 738 -0.09 3.70 1.74
N SER A 739 0.24 3.28 2.96
CA SER A 739 1.41 3.80 3.66
C SER A 739 2.65 3.18 3.03
N MET A 740 3.62 4.00 2.66
CA MET A 740 4.82 3.58 1.94
C MET A 740 6.08 3.83 2.77
N LEU A 741 7.07 2.95 2.67
CA LEU A 741 8.39 3.12 3.28
C LEU A 741 9.48 2.65 2.31
N GLY A 742 10.47 3.47 2.03
CA GLY A 742 11.55 3.15 1.08
C GLY A 742 12.49 2.07 1.63
N LEU A 743 12.92 1.13 0.78
CA LEU A 743 13.93 0.14 1.18
C LEU A 743 15.29 0.80 1.48
N GLY A 744 15.61 1.90 0.79
CA GLY A 744 16.85 2.67 1.00
C GLY A 744 16.95 3.26 2.41
N ASP A 745 15.82 3.66 2.99
CA ASP A 745 15.75 4.23 4.35
C ASP A 745 16.06 3.22 5.44
N ILE A 746 15.91 1.93 5.12
CA ILE A 746 16.25 0.80 6.00
C ILE A 746 17.70 0.38 5.76
N VAL A 747 18.07 0.24 4.50
CA VAL A 747 19.37 -0.31 4.09
C VAL A 747 20.52 0.64 4.43
N LEU A 748 20.42 1.94 4.13
CA LEU A 748 21.54 2.86 4.32
C LEU A 748 21.90 3.03 5.80
N PRO A 749 20.96 3.37 6.71
CA PRO A 749 21.26 3.35 8.14
C PRO A 749 21.54 1.94 8.66
N GLY A 750 20.92 0.92 8.07
CA GLY A 750 21.13 -0.50 8.40
C GLY A 750 22.59 -0.94 8.27
N LEU A 751 23.37 -0.39 7.33
CA LEU A 751 24.81 -0.66 7.24
C LEU A 751 25.55 -0.21 8.51
N LEU A 752 25.15 0.92 9.09
CA LEU A 752 25.71 1.44 10.34
C LEU A 752 25.32 0.57 11.54
N LEU A 753 24.07 0.08 11.57
CA LEU A 753 23.59 -0.84 12.61
C LEU A 753 24.29 -2.21 12.51
N SER A 754 24.48 -2.72 11.30
CA SER A 754 25.23 -3.94 11.01
C SER A 754 26.69 -3.82 11.50
N PHE A 755 27.34 -2.69 11.22
CA PHE A 755 28.68 -2.40 11.75
C PHE A 755 28.70 -2.39 13.28
N ALA A 756 27.73 -1.74 13.94
CA ALA A 756 27.64 -1.72 15.40
C ALA A 756 27.46 -3.14 16.00
N SER A 757 26.57 -3.93 15.39
CA SER A 757 26.31 -5.34 15.73
C SER A 757 27.57 -6.20 15.61
N ARG A 758 28.33 -6.06 14.52
CA ARG A 758 29.60 -6.77 14.32
C ARG A 758 30.66 -6.32 15.31
N TYR A 759 30.80 -5.02 15.54
CA TYR A 759 31.80 -4.48 16.47
C TYR A 759 31.60 -4.98 17.90
N ASP A 760 30.35 -4.97 18.40
CA ASP A 760 30.01 -5.47 19.73
C ASP A 760 30.32 -6.98 19.87
N GLU A 761 30.01 -7.78 18.85
CA GLU A 761 30.27 -9.22 18.84
C GLU A 761 31.76 -9.57 18.70
N SER A 762 32.52 -8.82 17.89
CA SER A 762 33.98 -8.97 17.79
C SER A 762 34.66 -8.68 19.13
N LYS A 763 34.20 -7.66 19.88
CA LYS A 763 34.70 -7.41 21.24
C LYS A 763 34.43 -8.58 22.17
N ARG A 764 33.23 -9.15 22.11
CA ARG A 764 32.87 -10.31 22.91
C ARG A 764 33.75 -11.52 22.60
N LEU A 765 33.97 -11.80 21.31
CA LEU A 765 34.80 -12.91 20.86
C LEU A 765 36.26 -12.77 21.36
N LEU A 766 36.88 -11.62 21.18
CA LEU A 766 38.25 -11.38 21.65
C LEU A 766 38.37 -11.39 23.17
N GLY A 767 37.35 -10.87 23.87
CA GLY A 767 37.25 -10.93 25.33
C GLY A 767 37.24 -12.37 25.84
N LEU A 768 36.55 -13.28 25.13
CA LEU A 768 36.65 -14.71 25.39
C LEU A 768 38.10 -15.14 25.18
N ILE A 769 38.67 -15.05 23.97
CA ILE A 769 40.00 -15.61 23.64
C ILE A 769 41.11 -15.15 24.59
N SER A 770 41.15 -13.88 24.97
CA SER A 770 42.19 -13.32 25.84
C SER A 770 42.18 -13.87 27.27
N GLY A 771 41.17 -14.67 27.68
CA GLY A 771 41.16 -15.32 28.98
C GLY A 771 40.94 -14.38 30.17
N GLY A 772 40.47 -13.16 29.92
CA GLY A 772 40.09 -12.26 30.99
C GLY A 772 38.98 -12.90 31.81
N SER A 773 39.22 -13.09 33.11
CA SER A 773 38.13 -13.31 34.07
C SER A 773 37.07 -12.25 33.77
N GLY A 774 35.82 -12.67 33.53
CA GLY A 774 34.67 -11.82 33.19
C GLY A 774 34.25 -10.87 34.31
N ARG A 775 35.21 -10.24 34.99
CA ARG A 775 35.04 -9.31 36.09
C ARG A 775 35.92 -8.09 35.85
N GLY A 776 35.34 -7.12 35.15
CA GLY A 776 35.70 -5.70 35.31
C GLY A 776 36.68 -5.14 34.29
N ARG A 777 36.15 -4.63 33.18
CA ARG A 777 36.16 -3.19 32.83
C ARG A 777 35.43 -3.00 31.51
N ASN A 778 34.20 -2.48 31.64
CA ASN A 778 33.40 -1.75 30.66
C ASN A 778 33.28 -2.36 29.25
N ASN A 779 32.06 -2.83 28.92
CA ASN A 779 31.46 -2.95 27.56
C ASN A 779 31.08 -4.34 27.04
N ALA A 780 30.93 -5.38 27.87
CA ALA A 780 30.24 -6.61 27.45
C ALA A 780 29.33 -7.13 28.57
N CYS A 781 28.07 -7.44 28.25
CA CYS A 781 27.13 -8.06 29.17
C CYS A 781 27.49 -9.55 29.39
N VAL A 782 27.62 -9.97 30.64
CA VAL A 782 27.86 -11.36 31.09
C VAL A 782 26.64 -11.85 31.90
N ASP A 783 25.41 -11.58 31.44
CA ASP A 783 24.20 -12.04 32.16
C ASP A 783 23.07 -12.43 31.19
N ALA A 784 23.37 -13.34 30.26
CA ALA A 784 22.35 -14.05 29.48
C ALA A 784 22.04 -15.46 30.03
N THR A 785 22.66 -15.87 31.14
CA THR A 785 22.47 -17.19 31.77
C THR A 785 21.55 -17.17 33.00
N SER A 786 21.05 -16.02 33.45
CA SER A 786 19.99 -15.96 34.47
C SER A 786 18.60 -16.03 33.83
N PRO A 787 17.66 -16.86 34.35
CA PRO A 787 16.30 -16.95 33.82
C PRO A 787 15.59 -15.58 33.90
N PRO A 788 14.71 -15.25 32.93
CA PRO A 788 14.10 -13.93 32.85
C PRO A 788 13.15 -13.72 34.03
N ASN A 789 13.54 -12.83 34.95
CA ASN A 789 12.59 -12.32 35.93
C ASN A 789 11.70 -11.29 35.20
N LYS A 790 10.38 -11.44 35.35
CA LYS A 790 9.34 -10.69 34.63
C LYS A 790 9.30 -9.23 35.07
N SER A 791 10.21 -8.39 34.59
CA SER A 791 9.97 -6.95 34.49
C SER A 791 10.89 -6.34 33.43
N SER A 792 10.28 -5.98 32.29
CA SER A 792 10.84 -5.12 31.25
C SER A 792 11.91 -5.75 30.33
N PHE A 793 11.43 -6.56 29.38
CA PHE A 793 12.15 -7.04 28.18
C PHE A 793 12.85 -5.90 27.38
N LEU A 794 12.43 -4.65 27.59
CA LEU A 794 13.00 -3.45 26.96
C LEU A 794 14.32 -2.95 27.60
N CYS A 795 14.70 -3.40 28.80
CA CYS A 795 15.77 -2.73 29.59
C CYS A 795 17.18 -3.31 29.41
N CYS A 796 17.34 -4.59 29.07
CA CYS A 796 18.67 -5.23 28.99
C CYS A 796 19.40 -4.95 27.66
N CYS A 797 18.68 -4.88 26.54
CA CYS A 797 19.27 -4.58 25.22
C CYS A 797 19.71 -3.12 25.05
N CYS A 798 19.23 -2.20 25.91
CA CYS A 798 19.44 -0.76 25.73
C CYS A 798 20.66 -0.19 26.47
N ARG A 799 21.37 -0.97 27.31
CA ARG A 799 22.30 -0.39 28.30
C ARG A 799 23.79 -0.66 28.07
N TYR A 800 24.16 -1.64 27.23
CA TYR A 800 25.56 -2.01 26.99
C TYR A 800 25.80 -2.40 25.53
N GLY A 801 26.83 -1.82 24.89
CA GLY A 801 27.15 -1.99 23.46
C GLY A 801 26.69 -0.81 22.59
N TYR A 802 27.13 -0.77 21.33
CA TYR A 802 26.75 0.23 20.34
C TYR A 802 25.44 -0.13 19.62
N PHE A 803 25.15 -1.42 19.44
CA PHE A 803 24.01 -1.89 18.63
C PHE A 803 22.65 -1.44 19.20
N GLY A 804 22.42 -1.63 20.51
CA GLY A 804 21.18 -1.31 21.20
C GLY A 804 20.78 0.18 21.14
N PRO A 805 21.68 1.10 21.54
CA PRO A 805 21.39 2.53 21.44
C PRO A 805 21.18 3.03 20.01
N VAL A 806 21.92 2.47 19.03
CA VAL A 806 21.79 2.88 17.62
C VAL A 806 20.48 2.36 17.00
N ILE A 807 19.98 1.16 17.36
CA ILE A 807 18.65 0.71 16.91
C ILE A 807 17.53 1.57 17.49
N VAL A 808 17.66 2.03 18.75
CA VAL A 808 16.71 2.96 19.37
C VAL A 808 16.75 4.31 18.64
N ALA A 809 17.94 4.83 18.34
CA ALA A 809 18.10 6.06 17.57
C ALA A 809 17.50 5.95 16.16
N TYR A 810 17.65 4.81 15.49
CA TYR A 810 17.00 4.52 14.21
C TYR A 810 15.47 4.54 14.33
N ALA A 811 14.91 3.86 15.33
CA ALA A 811 13.46 3.83 15.55
C ALA A 811 12.88 5.22 15.82
N ILE A 812 13.60 6.04 16.60
CA ILE A 812 13.21 7.44 16.87
C ILE A 812 13.31 8.27 15.58
N GLY A 813 14.41 8.16 14.82
CA GLY A 813 14.58 8.89 13.57
C GLY A 813 13.50 8.56 12.53
N LEU A 814 13.14 7.28 12.41
CA LEU A 814 12.07 6.84 11.51
C LEU A 814 10.69 7.34 11.97
N LEU A 815 10.45 7.38 13.28
CA LEU A 815 9.22 7.93 13.84
C LEU A 815 9.12 9.44 13.53
N MET A 816 10.20 10.20 13.74
CA MET A 816 10.24 11.62 13.41
C MET A 816 9.95 11.89 11.93
N ALA A 817 10.51 11.07 11.02
CA ALA A 817 10.22 11.18 9.59
C ALA A 817 8.74 10.96 9.28
N ASN A 818 8.12 9.92 9.84
CA ASN A 818 6.69 9.65 9.66
C ASN A 818 5.80 10.75 10.26
N THR A 819 6.15 11.28 11.43
CA THR A 819 5.44 12.41 12.04
C THR A 819 5.57 13.68 11.20
N ALA A 820 6.73 13.95 10.60
CA ALA A 820 6.93 15.11 9.73
C ALA A 820 6.07 15.03 8.46
N VAL A 821 5.98 13.85 7.83
CA VAL A 821 5.09 13.63 6.67
C VAL A 821 3.62 13.83 7.05
N TYR A 822 3.21 13.38 8.24
CA TYR A 822 1.84 13.57 8.72
C TYR A 822 1.50 15.05 8.98
N ILE A 823 2.43 15.83 9.53
CA ILE A 823 2.20 17.26 9.85
C ILE A 823 2.23 18.14 8.60
N MET A 824 3.14 17.86 7.66
CA MET A 824 3.38 18.74 6.51
C MET A 824 2.55 18.38 5.26
N GLU A 825 1.80 17.26 5.29
CA GLU A 825 0.99 16.74 4.19
C GLU A 825 1.73 16.64 2.83
N MET A 826 3.07 16.63 2.89
CA MET A 826 3.98 16.58 1.75
C MET A 826 5.06 15.54 2.01
N GLY A 827 5.58 14.92 0.94
CA GLY A 827 6.69 13.98 1.02
C GLY A 827 7.94 14.64 1.60
N GLN A 828 8.46 14.10 2.69
CA GLN A 828 9.68 14.58 3.36
C GLN A 828 10.84 13.61 3.12
N PRO A 829 12.09 14.11 2.98
CA PRO A 829 13.27 13.25 2.88
C PRO A 829 13.50 12.51 4.21
N ALA A 830 13.37 11.19 4.23
CA ALA A 830 13.47 10.39 5.46
C ALA A 830 14.89 10.39 6.03
N LEU A 831 15.92 10.44 5.16
CA LEU A 831 17.32 10.45 5.59
C LEU A 831 17.70 11.72 6.35
N LEU A 832 16.93 12.82 6.18
CA LEU A 832 17.07 14.06 6.95
C LEU A 832 17.01 13.81 8.46
N TYR A 833 16.15 12.89 8.90
CA TYR A 833 15.93 12.56 10.31
C TYR A 833 16.77 11.36 10.75
N LEU A 834 16.93 10.36 9.90
CA LEU A 834 17.62 9.11 10.24
C LEU A 834 19.14 9.29 10.42
N VAL A 835 19.79 10.04 9.53
CA VAL A 835 21.25 10.23 9.54
C VAL A 835 21.74 10.90 10.82
N PRO A 836 21.21 12.07 11.25
CA PRO A 836 21.68 12.70 12.48
C PRO A 836 21.39 11.84 13.73
N CYS A 837 20.27 11.12 13.76
CA CYS A 837 19.95 10.23 14.88
C CYS A 837 20.93 9.06 14.98
N CYS A 838 21.15 8.32 13.89
CA CYS A 838 21.96 7.10 13.91
C CYS A 838 23.47 7.41 14.01
N LEU A 839 23.97 8.26 13.10
CA LEU A 839 25.40 8.60 13.05
C LEU A 839 25.80 9.44 14.26
N GLY A 840 24.97 10.40 14.67
CA GLY A 840 25.21 11.24 15.84
C GLY A 840 25.31 10.41 17.12
N THR A 841 24.41 9.44 17.32
CA THR A 841 24.46 8.53 18.48
C THR A 841 25.73 7.71 18.50
N MET A 842 26.13 7.13 17.36
CA MET A 842 27.34 6.31 17.27
C MET A 842 28.61 7.13 17.55
N VAL A 843 28.73 8.33 16.95
CA VAL A 843 29.88 9.23 17.16
C VAL A 843 29.95 9.71 18.61
N TYR A 844 28.81 10.10 19.20
CA TYR A 844 28.73 10.54 20.59
C TYR A 844 29.18 9.44 21.56
N MET A 845 28.69 8.21 21.37
CA MET A 845 29.08 7.06 22.19
C MET A 845 30.57 6.71 22.01
N GLY A 846 31.06 6.70 20.77
CA GLY A 846 32.47 6.42 20.47
C GLY A 846 33.39 7.47 21.07
N HIS A 847 32.98 8.74 21.07
CA HIS A 847 33.72 9.83 21.70
C HIS A 847 33.76 9.66 23.23
N LYS A 848 32.63 9.35 23.85
CA LYS A 848 32.55 9.11 25.31
C LYS A 848 33.36 7.89 25.74
N ALA A 849 33.42 6.85 24.92
CA ALA A 849 34.20 5.65 25.18
C ALA A 849 35.71 5.84 24.91
N GLY A 850 36.11 6.91 24.22
CA GLY A 850 37.49 7.12 23.78
C GLY A 850 37.93 6.20 22.63
N GLU A 851 36.99 5.47 22.03
CA GLU A 851 37.24 4.45 21.00
C GLU A 851 36.98 4.99 19.57
N LEU A 852 36.45 6.21 19.45
CA LEU A 852 36.07 6.80 18.16
C LEU A 852 37.19 6.75 17.12
N ARG A 853 38.43 7.06 17.52
CA ARG A 853 39.58 7.08 16.61
C ARG A 853 39.91 5.69 16.07
N ASP A 854 39.75 4.65 16.89
CA ASP A 854 39.93 3.25 16.47
C ASP A 854 38.82 2.83 15.49
N MET A 855 37.58 3.20 15.77
CA MET A 855 36.45 2.89 14.89
C MET A 855 36.46 3.69 13.56
N TRP A 856 37.09 4.86 13.56
CA TRP A 856 37.16 5.78 12.41
C TRP A 856 38.11 5.30 11.31
N ASP A 857 39.32 4.87 11.67
CA ASP A 857 40.33 4.42 10.72
C ASP A 857 40.24 2.92 10.39
N GLY A 858 39.34 2.20 11.09
CA GLY A 858 39.10 0.77 10.94
C GLY A 858 39.41 0.04 12.25
N PRO A 859 38.39 -0.48 12.96
CA PRO A 859 38.57 -1.02 14.29
C PRO A 859 39.49 -2.24 14.29
N ARG A 860 40.57 -2.17 15.08
CA ARG A 860 41.53 -3.28 15.24
C ARG A 860 40.85 -4.54 15.77
N VAL A 861 39.81 -4.35 16.58
CA VAL A 861 39.00 -5.42 17.16
C VAL A 861 38.33 -6.26 16.07
N ILE A 862 37.76 -5.64 15.03
CA ILE A 862 37.11 -6.39 13.94
C ILE A 862 38.17 -7.14 13.14
N ARG A 863 39.28 -6.49 12.79
CA ARG A 863 40.39 -7.11 12.05
C ARG A 863 41.00 -8.30 12.79
N ALA A 864 41.20 -8.18 14.09
CA ALA A 864 41.72 -9.28 14.91
C ALA A 864 40.70 -10.42 15.06
N ALA A 865 39.40 -10.12 15.14
CA ALA A 865 38.36 -11.14 15.15
C ALA A 865 38.29 -11.88 13.79
N ASP A 866 38.34 -11.15 12.68
CA ASP A 866 38.36 -11.72 11.33
C ASP A 866 39.63 -12.55 11.10
N GLU A 867 40.81 -12.09 11.55
CA GLU A 867 42.07 -12.85 11.49
C GLU A 867 41.99 -14.17 12.28
N VAL A 868 41.32 -14.17 13.44
CA VAL A 868 41.09 -15.41 14.20
C VAL A 868 40.14 -16.35 13.47
N MET A 869 39.09 -15.82 12.84
CA MET A 869 38.06 -16.62 12.18
C MET A 869 38.54 -17.23 10.85
N TYR A 870 39.25 -16.44 10.04
CA TYR A 870 39.58 -16.75 8.65
C TYR A 870 41.08 -16.91 8.39
N GLY A 871 41.94 -16.61 9.36
CA GLY A 871 43.39 -16.58 9.20
C GLY A 871 43.92 -15.21 8.72
N PRO A 872 45.25 -15.03 8.66
CA PRO A 872 45.84 -13.81 8.14
C PRO A 872 45.45 -13.63 6.67
N PRO A 873 45.15 -12.40 6.23
CA PRO A 873 44.82 -12.15 4.83
C PRO A 873 45.98 -12.60 3.95
N GLN A 874 45.71 -13.47 2.98
CA GLN A 874 46.69 -13.75 1.94
C GLN A 874 46.79 -12.48 1.10
N VAL A 875 47.87 -11.72 1.30
CA VAL A 875 48.23 -10.64 0.38
C VAL A 875 48.53 -11.33 -0.93
N GLU A 876 47.55 -11.38 -1.83
CA GLU A 876 47.78 -11.75 -3.21
C GLU A 876 48.83 -10.78 -3.74
N SER A 877 50.02 -11.33 -3.93
CA SER A 877 51.23 -10.61 -4.22
C SER A 877 51.13 -10.03 -5.61
N ALA A 878 50.62 -8.79 -5.72
CA ALA A 878 50.80 -7.91 -6.87
C ALA A 878 52.28 -7.60 -7.20
N VAL A 879 53.22 -8.28 -6.53
CA VAL A 879 54.67 -8.24 -6.77
C VAL A 879 55.12 -9.43 -7.64
N ALA A 880 54.33 -10.50 -7.76
CA ALA A 880 54.69 -11.67 -8.57
C ALA A 880 54.51 -11.42 -10.08
N ASP A 881 53.48 -10.67 -10.49
CA ASP A 881 53.22 -10.39 -11.90
C ASP A 881 54.27 -9.47 -12.54
N HIS A 882 54.87 -8.56 -11.76
CA HIS A 882 55.90 -7.66 -12.29
C HIS A 882 57.25 -8.38 -12.52
N GLU A 883 57.55 -9.42 -11.72
CA GLU A 883 58.76 -10.24 -11.92
C GLU A 883 58.57 -11.29 -13.02
N GLN A 884 57.32 -11.72 -13.27
CA GLN A 884 56.98 -12.65 -14.36
C GLN A 884 56.89 -11.95 -15.72
N ASP A 885 56.44 -10.70 -15.77
CA ASP A 885 56.45 -9.88 -17.00
C ASP A 885 57.86 -9.38 -17.35
N GLU A 886 58.74 -9.08 -16.38
CA GLU A 886 60.16 -8.83 -16.67
C GLU A 886 60.88 -10.09 -17.18
N ARG A 887 60.56 -11.28 -16.66
CA ARG A 887 61.11 -12.55 -17.18
C ARG A 887 60.59 -12.87 -18.58
N ARG A 888 59.31 -12.60 -18.87
CA ARG A 888 58.75 -12.75 -20.23
C ARG A 888 59.29 -11.72 -21.22
N ALA A 889 59.60 -10.51 -20.77
CA ALA A 889 60.25 -9.50 -21.59
C ALA A 889 61.72 -9.84 -21.89
N ALA A 890 62.43 -10.44 -20.93
CA ALA A 890 63.82 -10.90 -21.11
C ALA A 890 63.94 -12.15 -21.98
N GLU A 891 62.90 -12.98 -22.09
CA GLU A 891 62.86 -14.13 -23.02
C GLU A 891 62.46 -13.74 -24.46
N MET A 892 62.00 -12.50 -24.67
CA MET A 892 61.68 -11.96 -26.01
C MET A 892 62.77 -11.07 -26.61
N THR A 893 63.87 -10.81 -25.90
CA THR A 893 65.10 -10.16 -26.38
C THR A 893 66.22 -11.17 -26.50
#